data_AF-A0A3B9J941-F1
#
_entry.id   AF-A0A3B9J941-F1
#
_cell.length_a   1.000
_cell.length_b   1.000
_cell.length_c   1.000
_cell.angle_alpha   90.00
_cell.angle_beta   90.00
_cell.angle_gamma   90.00
#
_symmetry.space_group_name_H-M   'P 1'
#
loop_
_entity.id
_entity.type
_entity.pdbx_description
1 polymer ?
#
loop_
_entity_poly.entity_id
_entity_poly.type
_entity_poly.pdbx_seq_one_letter_code
_entity_poly.pdbx_strand_id
1 'polypeptide(L)'
;AEVSAIQAGNFALAFSAAGDLYPALADPTLVFGHDTAFTHPQNFAARGLDSVLGQRQIWEGRTPCAFFGAQLTLGPEQSQTITSLYGTVSSYPIIEQHAAQLASAGFIDARLNEARALTLELTEPIATQTSDPVFDAYCRQTFLDNVMRGGWPLILGGKHVYHVYSRKHGDMERDYNYFVLAAELYSQGNGNYRDVNQNRRCDIFFEPRVADFNIRMFTSLIQSDGYNPLVVQGTTFSLPPEKLATILAESAPEHRRGLNSPATAAKPPEGGSMAGLEKLLSAPFTPGKLLTAAIEAGLPQPVEFLENVLAQSEQNIRAEFGEGYWVDHWTYLLDLVESYLAIYPDKKAELLFDSQPLPFYDSPEVVQPRSERYVLSGGKPRQLNALRKDPEKIAQIAARSADPNWARSQNGKGEIFRLGLFGKLTLLAALKFATRDPFGMGIEMEAGRPGWYDALNGLPGMFGSSMPETFELLRLVNFLLESLTEFPRETELPLEAQALMDSIQAQSASTTDDLSRWQALSDAREAYRAATRLGFSGEIASLTADSQIETLQKMKSSLQDGIRRALAINEDFPPTYLACEPVEYDILDTTDAEGRPFIRVKSFQPVIMPLFLEGPVRQMKLLSGEDALKLHRNVYDSDLYDDKLGMYR
;
A
#
# COMPACT_ATOMS: atom_id res chain seq x y z
N ALA A 1 30.57 20.85 14.88
CA ALA A 1 29.33 20.84 14.09
C ALA A 1 29.25 22.18 13.39
N GLU A 2 29.27 22.19 12.07
CA GLU A 2 29.01 23.40 11.30
C GLU A 2 27.51 23.66 11.39
N VAL A 3 27.11 24.82 11.91
CA VAL A 3 25.70 25.19 12.08
C VAL A 3 25.30 25.97 10.84
N SER A 4 24.47 25.38 9.98
CA SER A 4 23.83 26.09 8.87
C SER A 4 22.53 26.73 9.35
N ALA A 5 22.26 27.95 8.89
CA ALA A 5 20.99 28.62 9.16
C ALA A 5 19.86 27.90 8.43
N ILE A 6 18.82 27.49 9.17
CA ILE A 6 17.59 26.97 8.58
C ILE A 6 16.87 28.15 7.93
N GLN A 7 16.74 28.13 6.60
CA GLN A 7 16.06 29.18 5.83
C GLN A 7 14.53 28.96 5.78
N ALA A 8 14.09 27.70 5.82
CA ALA A 8 12.68 27.31 5.84
C ALA A 8 12.03 27.57 7.21
N GLY A 9 10.72 27.81 7.24
CA GLY A 9 10.04 28.08 8.50
C GLY A 9 8.53 28.16 8.41
N ASN A 10 7.89 28.20 9.58
CA ASN A 10 6.46 28.47 9.73
C ASN A 10 6.21 29.98 9.65
N PHE A 11 5.09 30.39 9.08
CA PHE A 11 4.64 31.77 9.08
C PHE A 11 3.23 31.88 9.65
N ALA A 12 2.92 33.07 10.17
CA ALA A 12 1.57 33.46 10.54
C ALA A 12 1.34 34.93 10.16
N LEU A 13 0.23 35.23 9.50
CA LEU A 13 -0.17 36.58 9.09
C LEU A 13 -1.63 36.79 9.44
N ALA A 14 -2.01 38.01 9.79
CA ALA A 14 -3.42 38.39 9.86
C ALA A 14 -3.66 39.75 9.23
N PHE A 15 -4.82 39.94 8.62
CA PHE A 15 -5.16 41.16 7.91
C PHE A 15 -6.66 41.48 7.94
N SER A 16 -6.97 42.76 7.70
CA SER A 16 -8.33 43.28 7.54
C SER A 16 -8.98 42.81 6.23
N ALA A 17 -10.28 43.01 6.08
CA ALA A 17 -10.97 42.78 4.80
C ALA A 17 -10.44 43.66 3.64
N ALA A 18 -9.80 44.80 3.96
CA ALA A 18 -9.14 45.67 2.99
C ALA A 18 -7.69 45.24 2.68
N GLY A 19 -7.15 44.25 3.42
CA GLY A 19 -5.81 43.72 3.25
C GLY A 19 -4.74 44.37 4.13
N ASP A 20 -5.13 45.17 5.11
CA ASP A 20 -4.18 45.80 6.04
C ASP A 20 -3.65 44.76 7.02
N LEU A 21 -2.34 44.55 7.04
CA LEU A 21 -1.69 43.62 7.97
C LEU A 21 -1.79 44.10 9.41
N TYR A 22 -2.17 43.20 10.30
CA TYR A 22 -2.16 43.43 11.74
C TYR A 22 -0.78 43.15 12.34
N PRO A 23 -0.34 43.93 13.34
CA PRO A 23 0.90 43.67 14.06
C PRO A 23 0.85 42.31 14.77
N ALA A 24 1.86 41.49 14.51
CA ALA A 24 1.99 40.15 15.09
C ALA A 24 2.77 40.17 16.41
N LEU A 25 2.32 39.35 17.36
CA LEU A 25 2.96 39.06 18.63
C LEU A 25 3.39 37.58 18.63
N ALA A 26 4.70 37.37 18.65
CA ALA A 26 5.36 36.07 18.71
C ALA A 26 5.83 35.71 20.13
N ASP A 27 6.01 36.68 21.02
CA ASP A 27 6.37 36.46 22.43
C ASP A 27 5.12 36.37 23.33
N PRO A 28 4.73 35.16 23.79
CA PRO A 28 3.51 35.00 24.60
C PRO A 28 3.61 35.71 25.95
N THR A 29 4.80 36.00 26.47
CA THR A 29 4.95 36.66 27.78
C THR A 29 4.51 38.11 27.73
N LEU A 30 4.51 38.76 26.57
CA LEU A 30 3.96 40.10 26.42
C LEU A 30 2.44 40.13 26.59
N VAL A 31 1.76 39.02 26.30
CA VAL A 31 0.31 38.88 26.44
C VAL A 31 -0.07 38.30 27.81
N PHE A 32 0.56 37.18 28.19
CA PHE A 32 0.17 36.37 29.36
C PHE A 32 1.04 36.60 30.61
N GLY A 33 2.13 37.36 30.50
CA GLY A 33 3.04 37.57 31.62
C GLY A 33 3.71 36.27 32.06
N HIS A 34 3.49 35.88 33.31
CA HIS A 34 4.05 34.66 33.89
C HIS A 34 3.11 33.45 33.79
N ASP A 35 1.91 33.59 33.23
CA ASP A 35 0.99 32.48 33.02
C ASP A 35 1.42 31.60 31.83
N THR A 36 2.11 30.50 32.12
CA THR A 36 2.56 29.52 31.12
C THR A 36 1.45 28.57 30.66
N ALA A 37 0.27 28.60 31.28
CA ALA A 37 -0.90 27.85 30.82
C ALA A 37 -1.72 28.64 29.77
N PHE A 38 -1.37 29.91 29.52
CA PHE A 38 -2.02 30.80 28.57
C PHE A 38 -3.54 30.96 28.79
N THR A 39 -3.97 30.87 30.05
CA THR A 39 -5.40 30.92 30.41
C THR A 39 -5.91 32.33 30.64
N HIS A 40 -5.05 33.26 31.07
CA HIS A 40 -5.43 34.64 31.32
C HIS A 40 -4.38 35.64 30.78
N PRO A 41 -4.75 36.57 29.88
CA PRO A 41 -3.79 37.49 29.25
C PRO A 41 -3.45 38.66 30.18
N GLN A 42 -2.68 38.37 31.25
CA GLN A 42 -2.39 39.29 32.36
C GLN A 42 -1.96 40.69 31.90
N ASN A 43 -0.98 40.76 30.99
CA ASN A 43 -0.40 42.03 30.56
C ASN A 43 -1.34 42.81 29.66
N PHE A 44 -2.05 42.14 28.76
CA PHE A 44 -3.06 42.76 27.90
C PHE A 44 -4.24 43.29 28.73
N ALA A 45 -4.75 42.49 29.66
CA ALA A 45 -5.85 42.89 30.54
C ALA A 45 -5.47 44.08 31.44
N ALA A 46 -4.23 44.12 31.93
CA ALA A 46 -3.77 45.18 32.82
C ALA A 46 -3.40 46.49 32.10
N ARG A 47 -2.89 46.44 30.86
CA ARG A 47 -2.24 47.59 30.20
C ARG A 47 -2.78 47.92 28.80
N GLY A 48 -3.66 47.09 28.24
CA GLY A 48 -4.26 47.29 26.92
C GLY A 48 -3.34 46.98 25.74
N LEU A 49 -3.89 47.10 24.54
CA LEU A 49 -3.25 46.68 23.29
C LEU A 49 -1.95 47.45 22.98
N ASP A 50 -1.99 48.79 23.07
CA ASP A 50 -0.84 49.64 22.74
C ASP A 50 0.39 49.31 23.62
N SER A 51 0.15 48.99 24.90
CA SER A 51 1.24 48.61 25.82
C SER A 51 1.86 47.26 25.46
N VAL A 52 1.07 46.31 24.96
CA VAL A 52 1.58 44.99 24.54
C VAL A 52 2.33 45.12 23.22
N LEU A 53 1.79 45.85 22.24
CA LEU A 53 2.41 46.05 20.93
C LEU A 53 3.69 46.91 21.00
N GLY A 54 3.77 47.86 21.93
CA GLY A 54 4.93 48.74 22.11
C GLY A 54 6.12 48.08 22.83
N GLN A 55 5.97 46.86 23.37
CA GLN A 55 7.04 46.16 24.06
C GLN A 55 7.94 45.38 23.10
N ARG A 56 9.24 45.33 23.43
CA ARG A 56 10.21 44.53 22.67
C ARG A 56 9.90 43.04 22.82
N GLN A 57 9.72 42.36 21.70
CA GLN A 57 9.51 40.92 21.66
C GLN A 57 10.84 40.15 21.75
N ILE A 58 10.81 38.98 22.38
CA ILE A 58 11.91 38.02 22.40
C ILE A 58 11.52 36.82 21.54
N TRP A 59 12.26 36.57 20.46
CA TRP A 59 11.96 35.53 19.47
C TRP A 59 12.76 34.23 19.66
N GLU A 60 13.71 34.23 20.59
CA GLU A 60 14.66 33.13 20.80
C GLU A 60 14.49 32.50 22.19
N GLY A 61 14.76 31.20 22.28
CA GLY A 61 14.79 30.46 23.55
C GLY A 61 13.43 30.21 24.20
N ARG A 62 12.32 30.41 23.46
CA ARG A 62 10.94 30.20 23.93
C ARG A 62 10.06 29.64 22.81
N THR A 63 9.01 28.91 23.17
CA THR A 63 7.96 28.51 22.22
C THR A 63 7.19 29.76 21.76
N PRO A 64 7.15 30.06 20.46
CA PRO A 64 6.47 31.26 19.95
C PRO A 64 4.95 31.11 20.01
N CYS A 65 4.25 32.24 19.97
CA CYS A 65 2.81 32.32 19.73
C CYS A 65 2.52 33.04 18.41
N ALA A 66 1.24 33.12 18.02
CA ALA A 66 0.80 33.84 16.83
C ALA A 66 -0.47 34.64 17.14
N PHE A 67 -0.32 35.68 17.97
CA PHE A 67 -1.38 36.64 18.26
C PHE A 67 -1.29 37.86 17.33
N PHE A 68 -2.42 38.49 17.04
CA PHE A 68 -2.49 39.66 16.17
C PHE A 68 -3.29 40.78 16.84
N GLY A 69 -2.74 41.99 16.83
CA GLY A 69 -3.36 43.15 17.48
C GLY A 69 -4.25 43.93 16.54
N ALA A 70 -5.52 44.11 16.88
CA ALA A 70 -6.45 44.98 16.14
C ALA A 70 -7.33 45.79 17.10
N GLN A 71 -7.57 47.06 16.75
CA GLN A 71 -8.57 47.90 17.41
C GLN A 71 -9.66 48.21 16.39
N LEU A 72 -10.88 47.78 16.68
CA LEU A 72 -12.02 47.89 15.77
C LEU A 72 -13.19 48.59 16.47
N THR A 73 -13.97 49.36 15.71
CA THR A 73 -15.24 49.94 16.16
C THR A 73 -16.36 49.36 15.30
N LEU A 74 -17.37 48.79 15.94
CA LEU A 74 -18.53 48.17 15.29
C LEU A 74 -19.80 48.91 15.72
N GLY A 75 -20.57 49.39 14.74
CA GLY A 75 -21.94 49.84 14.98
C GLY A 75 -22.94 48.68 15.13
N PRO A 76 -24.20 48.96 15.51
CA PRO A 76 -25.26 47.96 15.48
C PRO A 76 -25.35 47.29 14.11
N GLU A 77 -25.47 45.96 14.09
CA GLU A 77 -25.56 45.12 12.87
C GLU A 77 -24.36 45.15 11.93
N GLN A 78 -23.27 45.84 12.28
CA GLN A 78 -22.03 45.79 11.50
C GLN A 78 -21.19 44.57 11.88
N SER A 79 -20.50 44.01 10.90
CA SER A 79 -19.50 42.97 11.06
C SER A 79 -18.16 43.42 10.49
N GLN A 80 -17.07 42.92 11.08
CA GLN A 80 -15.72 43.04 10.55
C GLN A 80 -15.12 41.64 10.43
N THR A 81 -14.40 41.40 9.33
CA THR A 81 -13.71 40.14 9.09
C THR A 81 -12.23 40.32 9.33
N ILE A 82 -11.67 39.45 10.16
CA ILE A 82 -10.23 39.29 10.35
C ILE A 82 -9.87 37.94 9.77
N THR A 83 -8.91 37.92 8.84
CA THR A 83 -8.37 36.68 8.31
C THR A 83 -7.01 36.42 8.91
N SER A 84 -6.80 35.20 9.41
CA SER A 84 -5.49 34.71 9.87
C SER A 84 -5.05 33.52 9.02
N LEU A 85 -3.81 33.57 8.50
CA LEU A 85 -3.19 32.52 7.72
C LEU A 85 -2.01 31.93 8.48
N TYR A 86 -1.89 30.60 8.43
CA TYR A 86 -0.81 29.84 9.03
C TYR A 86 -0.28 28.85 7.98
N GLY A 87 1.04 28.69 7.91
CA GLY A 87 1.62 27.76 6.95
C GLY A 87 3.14 27.64 7.09
N THR A 88 3.73 26.96 6.12
CA THR A 88 5.18 26.71 6.03
C THR A 88 5.71 27.21 4.70
N VAL A 89 6.91 27.78 4.68
CA VAL A 89 7.62 28.19 3.46
C VAL A 89 9.03 27.62 3.45
N SER A 90 9.55 27.35 2.24
CA SER A 90 10.93 26.86 2.06
C SER A 90 11.99 27.93 2.33
N SER A 91 11.61 29.22 2.28
CA SER A 91 12.43 30.33 2.75
C SER A 91 11.59 31.53 3.18
N TYR A 92 12.11 32.33 4.12
CA TYR A 92 11.44 33.55 4.58
C TYR A 92 11.15 34.59 3.47
N PRO A 93 12.04 34.85 2.49
CA PRO A 93 11.74 35.78 1.40
C PRO A 93 10.50 35.44 0.57
N ILE A 94 10.10 34.16 0.49
CA ILE A 94 8.90 33.74 -0.24
C ILE A 94 7.65 34.36 0.38
N ILE A 95 7.51 34.32 1.71
CA ILE A 95 6.32 34.88 2.34
C ILE A 95 6.30 36.41 2.24
N GLU A 96 7.46 37.07 2.30
CA GLU A 96 7.54 38.53 2.11
C GLU A 96 7.08 38.95 0.71
N GLN A 97 7.45 38.18 -0.33
CA GLN A 97 7.05 38.44 -1.70
C GLN A 97 5.55 38.24 -1.93
N HIS A 98 4.92 37.29 -1.22
CA HIS A 98 3.52 36.93 -1.43
C HIS A 98 2.53 37.55 -0.43
N ALA A 99 3.00 38.15 0.68
CA ALA A 99 2.12 38.66 1.75
C ALA A 99 1.03 39.63 1.25
N ALA A 100 1.40 40.59 0.39
CA ALA A 100 0.45 41.56 -0.17
C ALA A 100 -0.60 40.90 -1.08
N GLN A 101 -0.20 39.87 -1.83
CA GLN A 101 -1.14 39.09 -2.66
C GLN A 101 -2.10 38.27 -1.79
N LEU A 102 -1.58 37.59 -0.77
CA LEU A 102 -2.37 36.79 0.17
C LEU A 102 -3.40 37.64 0.93
N ALA A 103 -3.03 38.88 1.27
CA ALA A 103 -3.90 39.84 1.94
C ALA A 103 -4.87 40.58 1.00
N SER A 104 -4.74 40.43 -0.32
CA SER A 104 -5.57 41.17 -1.27
C SER A 104 -7.06 40.77 -1.17
N ALA A 105 -7.94 41.76 -1.36
CA ALA A 105 -9.37 41.57 -1.26
C ALA A 105 -9.88 40.45 -2.20
N GLY A 106 -10.67 39.52 -1.64
CA GLY A 106 -11.26 38.39 -2.38
C GLY A 106 -10.33 37.21 -2.66
N PHE A 107 -9.02 37.30 -2.36
CA PHE A 107 -8.07 36.20 -2.59
C PHE A 107 -8.48 34.93 -1.82
N ILE A 108 -8.83 35.09 -0.54
CA ILE A 108 -9.16 33.97 0.36
C ILE A 108 -10.47 33.31 -0.04
N ASP A 109 -11.49 34.10 -0.37
CA ASP A 109 -12.78 33.57 -0.83
C ASP A 109 -12.61 32.81 -2.15
N ALA A 110 -11.79 33.33 -3.07
CA ALA A 110 -11.48 32.65 -4.31
C ALA A 110 -10.78 31.30 -4.06
N ARG A 111 -9.77 31.25 -3.17
CA ARG A 111 -9.07 30.01 -2.80
C ARG A 111 -9.97 29.01 -2.07
N LEU A 112 -10.90 29.49 -1.23
CA LEU A 112 -11.88 28.63 -0.57
C LEU A 112 -12.88 28.02 -1.56
N ASN A 113 -13.34 28.81 -2.52
CA ASN A 113 -14.22 28.32 -3.59
C ASN A 113 -13.51 27.31 -4.48
N GLU A 114 -12.24 27.54 -4.81
CA GLU A 114 -11.40 26.59 -5.55
C GLU A 114 -11.22 25.27 -4.79
N ALA A 115 -10.94 25.31 -3.47
CA ALA A 115 -10.83 24.10 -2.65
C ALA A 115 -12.14 23.29 -2.59
N ARG A 116 -13.29 23.98 -2.50
CA ARG A 116 -14.61 23.34 -2.54
C ARG A 116 -14.90 22.73 -3.91
N ALA A 117 -14.62 23.47 -4.99
CA ALA A 117 -14.79 22.99 -6.36
C ALA A 117 -13.92 21.76 -6.63
N LEU A 118 -12.67 21.76 -6.17
CA LEU A 118 -11.76 20.62 -6.29
C LEU A 118 -12.31 19.37 -5.60
N THR A 119 -12.91 19.51 -4.41
CA THR A 119 -13.51 18.36 -3.70
C THR A 119 -14.69 17.77 -4.47
N LEU A 120 -15.50 18.63 -5.10
CA LEU A 120 -16.60 18.18 -5.97
C LEU A 120 -16.08 17.52 -7.24
N GLU A 121 -15.10 18.12 -7.92
CA GLU A 121 -14.46 17.57 -9.12
C GLU A 121 -13.85 16.19 -8.86
N LEU A 122 -13.10 16.04 -7.75
CA LEU A 122 -12.49 14.77 -7.37
C LEU A 122 -13.53 13.69 -7.09
N THR A 123 -14.73 14.03 -6.62
CA THR A 123 -15.78 13.07 -6.27
C THR A 123 -16.85 12.92 -7.35
N GLU A 124 -16.71 13.64 -8.47
CA GLU A 124 -17.65 13.58 -9.58
C GLU A 124 -17.79 12.20 -10.23
N PRO A 125 -16.73 11.36 -10.35
CA PRO A 125 -16.86 10.02 -10.93
C PRO A 125 -17.88 9.10 -10.25
N ILE A 126 -18.18 9.31 -8.96
CA ILE A 126 -19.17 8.54 -8.20
C ILE A 126 -20.44 9.34 -7.90
N ALA A 127 -20.58 10.55 -8.45
CA ALA A 127 -21.71 11.41 -8.17
C ALA A 127 -23.03 10.71 -8.51
N THR A 128 -23.95 10.72 -7.55
CA THR A 128 -25.29 10.18 -7.69
C THR A 128 -26.32 11.26 -7.38
N GLN A 129 -27.52 11.08 -7.93
CA GLN A 129 -28.68 11.90 -7.64
C GLN A 129 -29.88 10.98 -7.41
N THR A 130 -30.26 10.81 -6.16
CA THR A 130 -31.37 9.95 -5.76
C THR A 130 -32.44 10.76 -5.04
N SER A 131 -33.49 10.09 -4.55
CA SER A 131 -34.47 10.72 -3.66
C SER A 131 -33.91 10.95 -2.24
N ASP A 132 -32.73 10.42 -1.93
CA ASP A 132 -32.08 10.54 -0.62
C ASP A 132 -30.76 11.34 -0.75
N PRO A 133 -30.77 12.65 -0.46
CA PRO A 133 -29.57 13.47 -0.57
C PRO A 133 -28.46 13.06 0.44
N VAL A 134 -28.80 12.33 1.51
CA VAL A 134 -27.82 11.80 2.46
C VAL A 134 -27.04 10.66 1.81
N PHE A 135 -27.73 9.79 1.07
CA PHE A 135 -27.08 8.72 0.30
C PHE A 135 -26.15 9.31 -0.78
N ASP A 136 -26.59 10.32 -1.52
CA ASP A 136 -25.78 10.97 -2.55
C ASP A 136 -24.50 11.59 -1.96
N ALA A 137 -24.60 12.24 -0.80
CA ALA A 137 -23.45 12.79 -0.08
C ALA A 137 -22.53 11.69 0.48
N TYR A 138 -23.10 10.59 0.98
CA TYR A 138 -22.36 9.44 1.48
C TYR A 138 -21.52 8.76 0.39
N CYS A 139 -22.06 8.62 -0.84
CA CYS A 139 -21.31 8.10 -1.98
C CYS A 139 -20.06 8.94 -2.27
N ARG A 140 -20.21 10.28 -2.29
CA ARG A 140 -19.07 11.18 -2.52
C ARG A 140 -18.05 11.12 -1.37
N GLN A 141 -18.48 11.11 -0.12
CA GLN A 141 -17.59 11.06 1.04
C GLN A 141 -16.78 9.75 1.09
N THR A 142 -17.45 8.60 0.93
CA THR A 142 -16.77 7.30 0.95
C THR A 142 -15.76 7.15 -0.19
N PHE A 143 -16.04 7.71 -1.36
CA PHE A 143 -15.10 7.76 -2.46
C PHE A 143 -13.92 8.68 -2.18
N LEU A 144 -14.14 9.86 -1.59
CA LEU A 144 -13.06 10.75 -1.18
C LEU A 144 -12.11 10.07 -0.18
N ASP A 145 -12.67 9.33 0.79
CA ASP A 145 -11.87 8.56 1.75
C ASP A 145 -11.06 7.45 1.07
N ASN A 146 -11.65 6.79 0.06
CA ASN A 146 -10.95 5.82 -0.78
C ASN A 146 -9.79 6.46 -1.56
N VAL A 147 -10.02 7.64 -2.15
CA VAL A 147 -9.01 8.44 -2.88
C VAL A 147 -7.90 8.90 -1.94
N MET A 148 -8.21 9.38 -0.75
CA MET A 148 -7.17 9.82 0.20
C MET A 148 -6.29 8.66 0.67
N ARG A 149 -6.81 7.43 0.77
CA ARG A 149 -6.03 6.27 1.22
C ARG A 149 -5.30 5.56 0.07
N GLY A 150 -5.98 5.30 -1.05
CA GLY A 150 -5.44 4.57 -2.22
C GLY A 150 -4.80 5.45 -3.29
N GLY A 151 -5.20 6.73 -3.34
CA GLY A 151 -4.84 7.72 -4.35
C GLY A 151 -5.82 7.78 -5.52
N TRP A 152 -5.82 8.90 -6.25
CA TRP A 152 -6.54 9.05 -7.53
C TRP A 152 -5.57 8.83 -8.69
N PRO A 153 -5.87 7.93 -9.65
CA PRO A 153 -5.00 7.68 -10.79
C PRO A 153 -5.01 8.83 -11.79
N LEU A 154 -3.83 9.35 -12.10
CA LEU A 154 -3.57 10.23 -13.25
C LEU A 154 -2.81 9.47 -14.33
N ILE A 155 -3.06 9.81 -15.59
CA ILE A 155 -2.30 9.30 -16.73
C ILE A 155 -1.27 10.35 -17.14
N LEU A 156 -0.01 10.14 -16.77
CA LEU A 156 1.09 11.06 -17.03
C LEU A 156 2.00 10.55 -18.16
N GLY A 157 2.55 11.45 -18.96
CA GLY A 157 3.37 11.15 -20.13
C GLY A 157 2.64 10.29 -21.17
N GLY A 158 1.30 10.31 -21.15
CA GLY A 158 0.43 9.50 -22.01
C GLY A 158 0.46 7.98 -21.76
N LYS A 159 1.20 7.49 -20.75
CA LYS A 159 1.38 6.04 -20.54
C LYS A 159 1.50 5.58 -19.08
N HIS A 160 1.77 6.47 -18.13
CA HIS A 160 2.04 6.10 -16.75
C HIS A 160 0.84 6.38 -15.85
N VAL A 161 0.40 5.36 -15.11
CA VAL A 161 -0.59 5.53 -14.04
C VAL A 161 0.12 6.01 -12.78
N TYR A 162 -0.27 7.17 -12.27
CA TYR A 162 0.34 7.78 -11.09
C TYR A 162 -0.74 8.21 -10.09
N HIS A 163 -0.68 7.68 -8.87
CA HIS A 163 -1.72 7.87 -7.85
C HIS A 163 -1.42 9.04 -6.91
N VAL A 164 -2.02 10.20 -7.20
CA VAL A 164 -1.93 11.40 -6.33
C VAL A 164 -2.81 11.27 -5.09
N TYR A 165 -2.52 12.09 -4.07
CA TYR A 165 -3.26 12.21 -2.80
C TYR A 165 -3.16 11.02 -1.84
N SER A 166 -2.66 9.86 -2.30
CA SER A 166 -2.50 8.67 -1.46
C SER A 166 -1.68 8.96 -0.20
N ARG A 167 -2.08 8.42 0.95
CA ARG A 167 -1.30 8.40 2.18
C ARG A 167 -1.78 7.32 3.13
N LYS A 168 -0.92 6.89 4.05
CA LYS A 168 -1.30 6.02 5.16
C LYS A 168 -2.27 6.77 6.07
N HIS A 169 -3.25 6.06 6.61
CA HIS A 169 -4.35 6.61 7.40
C HIS A 169 -3.95 6.71 8.88
N GLY A 170 -2.92 7.52 9.14
CA GLY A 170 -2.51 7.91 10.48
C GLY A 170 -3.14 9.24 10.89
N ASP A 171 -3.58 9.32 12.13
CA ASP A 171 -4.23 10.47 12.75
C ASP A 171 -4.08 10.36 14.28
N MET A 172 -4.73 11.24 15.06
CA MET A 172 -4.62 11.22 16.53
C MET A 172 -5.31 10.01 17.19
N GLU A 173 -6.26 9.36 16.51
CA GLU A 173 -6.89 8.12 16.98
C GLU A 173 -6.08 6.88 16.55
N ARG A 174 -5.23 7.03 15.54
CA ARG A 174 -4.34 5.99 14.96
C ARG A 174 -2.88 6.45 14.96
N ASP A 175 -2.38 6.86 16.13
CA ASP A 175 -1.04 7.39 16.33
C ASP A 175 0.10 6.40 16.00
N TYR A 176 -0.22 5.09 16.02
CA TYR A 176 0.65 4.00 15.59
C TYR A 176 0.86 3.92 14.06
N ASN A 177 0.10 4.67 13.26
CA ASN A 177 0.26 4.71 11.80
C ASN A 177 1.11 5.91 11.36
N TYR A 178 2.41 5.69 11.13
CA TYR A 178 3.26 6.71 10.51
C TYR A 178 2.88 6.97 9.04
N PHE A 179 2.40 8.18 8.74
CA PHE A 179 2.03 8.60 7.39
C PHE A 179 2.99 9.64 6.82
N VAL A 180 3.12 9.62 5.50
CA VAL A 180 3.89 10.61 4.74
C VAL A 180 2.95 11.38 3.83
N LEU A 181 3.02 12.71 3.90
CA LEU A 181 2.33 13.62 3.00
C LEU A 181 3.38 14.59 2.49
N ALA A 182 3.95 14.27 1.33
CA ALA A 182 5.04 15.06 0.78
C ALA A 182 4.52 16.46 0.41
N ALA A 183 5.21 17.51 0.86
CA ALA A 183 4.91 18.89 0.52
C ALA A 183 5.39 19.23 -0.91
N GLU A 184 4.91 18.46 -1.89
CA GLU A 184 5.24 18.60 -3.31
C GLU A 184 3.97 18.58 -4.17
N LEU A 185 4.04 19.16 -5.37
CA LEU A 185 3.01 18.99 -6.39
C LEU A 185 2.87 17.51 -6.73
N TYR A 186 1.69 17.03 -7.14
CA TYR A 186 1.47 15.61 -7.43
C TYR A 186 1.88 14.68 -6.26
N SER A 187 1.62 15.12 -5.02
CA SER A 187 2.00 14.38 -3.82
C SER A 187 1.40 12.98 -3.80
N GLN A 188 2.22 12.03 -3.38
CA GLN A 188 1.86 10.64 -3.09
C GLN A 188 2.57 10.24 -1.79
N GLY A 189 1.94 9.39 -1.02
CA GLY A 189 2.43 8.93 0.26
C GLY A 189 2.77 7.44 0.25
N ASN A 190 3.04 6.93 1.44
CA ASN A 190 3.15 5.49 1.70
C ASN A 190 1.75 4.88 1.94
N GLY A 191 1.65 3.56 1.83
CA GLY A 191 0.47 2.81 2.24
C GLY A 191 0.81 1.33 2.46
N ASN A 192 -0.03 0.61 3.20
CA ASN A 192 0.19 -0.84 3.34
C ASN A 192 -0.38 -1.55 2.10
N TYR A 193 0.25 -2.66 1.71
CA TYR A 193 -0.08 -3.45 0.52
C TYR A 193 -1.58 -3.74 0.41
N ARG A 194 -2.17 -4.32 1.48
CA ARG A 194 -3.59 -4.65 1.52
C ARG A 194 -4.46 -3.42 1.32
N ASP A 195 -4.20 -2.36 2.09
CA ASP A 195 -5.06 -1.17 2.11
C ASP A 195 -5.11 -0.54 0.71
N VAL A 196 -3.95 -0.33 0.11
CA VAL A 196 -3.83 0.29 -1.22
C VAL A 196 -4.43 -0.62 -2.29
N ASN A 197 -4.18 -1.93 -2.24
CA ASN A 197 -4.76 -2.89 -3.19
C ASN A 197 -6.30 -2.89 -3.11
N GLN A 198 -6.86 -2.94 -1.90
CA GLN A 198 -8.30 -2.87 -1.68
C GLN A 198 -8.92 -1.57 -2.18
N ASN A 199 -8.27 -0.41 -1.96
CA ASN A 199 -8.79 0.87 -2.45
C ASN A 199 -8.76 0.94 -3.98
N ARG A 200 -7.70 0.43 -4.60
CA ARG A 200 -7.46 0.54 -6.05
C ARG A 200 -8.21 -0.46 -6.89
N ARG A 201 -8.90 -1.44 -6.27
CA ARG A 201 -9.73 -2.41 -7.01
C ARG A 201 -10.88 -1.73 -7.77
N CYS A 202 -11.38 -0.61 -7.27
CA CYS A 202 -12.44 0.12 -7.94
C CYS A 202 -11.94 1.12 -8.99
N ASP A 203 -10.62 1.39 -9.08
CA ASP A 203 -10.05 2.40 -9.98
C ASP A 203 -10.56 2.23 -11.40
N ILE A 204 -10.56 1.00 -11.92
CA ILE A 204 -10.91 0.71 -13.32
C ILE A 204 -12.37 1.04 -13.66
N PHE A 205 -13.27 1.05 -12.67
CA PHE A 205 -14.67 1.45 -12.88
C PHE A 205 -14.83 2.96 -13.04
N PHE A 206 -13.93 3.75 -12.43
CA PHE A 206 -14.01 5.22 -12.42
C PHE A 206 -12.98 5.87 -13.35
N GLU A 207 -11.89 5.17 -13.67
CA GLU A 207 -10.85 5.57 -14.60
C GLU A 207 -10.36 4.34 -15.41
N PRO A 208 -11.10 3.92 -16.45
CA PRO A 208 -10.77 2.71 -17.22
C PRO A 208 -9.39 2.73 -17.88
N ARG A 209 -8.81 3.92 -18.10
CA ARG A 209 -7.45 4.07 -18.66
C ARG A 209 -6.36 3.49 -17.76
N VAL A 210 -6.65 3.21 -16.48
CA VAL A 210 -5.75 2.45 -15.59
C VAL A 210 -5.45 1.05 -16.13
N ALA A 211 -6.39 0.44 -16.87
CA ALA A 211 -6.25 -0.88 -17.47
C ALA A 211 -5.69 -1.92 -16.47
N ASP A 212 -4.64 -2.67 -16.85
CA ASP A 212 -4.06 -3.74 -16.04
C ASP A 212 -2.98 -3.25 -15.05
N PHE A 213 -2.70 -1.94 -14.97
CA PHE A 213 -1.58 -1.40 -14.19
C PHE A 213 -1.54 -1.90 -12.74
N ASN A 214 -2.68 -1.85 -12.03
CA ASN A 214 -2.76 -2.29 -10.64
C ASN A 214 -2.47 -3.80 -10.51
N ILE A 215 -2.98 -4.64 -11.43
CA ILE A 215 -2.68 -6.08 -11.47
C ILE A 215 -1.17 -6.29 -11.62
N ARG A 216 -0.55 -5.60 -12.58
CA ARG A 216 0.90 -5.71 -12.85
C ARG A 216 1.72 -5.26 -11.65
N MET A 217 1.37 -4.14 -11.03
CA MET A 217 2.07 -3.58 -9.87
C MET A 217 2.04 -4.56 -8.69
N PHE A 218 0.85 -4.96 -8.24
CA PHE A 218 0.71 -5.79 -7.04
C PHE A 218 1.18 -7.23 -7.25
N THR A 219 1.04 -7.78 -8.46
CA THR A 219 1.57 -9.11 -8.78
C THR A 219 3.09 -9.11 -8.96
N SER A 220 3.70 -8.00 -9.38
CA SER A 220 5.16 -7.84 -9.39
C SER A 220 5.74 -7.84 -7.98
N LEU A 221 4.98 -7.32 -7.01
CA LEU A 221 5.38 -7.28 -5.60
C LEU A 221 5.29 -8.64 -4.88
N ILE A 222 4.74 -9.68 -5.52
CA ILE A 222 4.77 -11.04 -4.97
C ILE A 222 6.19 -11.60 -5.06
N GLN A 223 6.66 -12.13 -3.95
CA GLN A 223 7.95 -12.78 -3.77
C GLN A 223 7.93 -14.21 -4.31
N SER A 224 9.12 -14.81 -4.51
CA SER A 224 9.23 -16.20 -4.97
C SER A 224 8.52 -17.20 -4.05
N ASP A 225 8.41 -16.90 -2.75
CA ASP A 225 7.78 -17.73 -1.72
C ASP A 225 6.26 -17.48 -1.53
N GLY A 226 5.66 -16.60 -2.33
CA GLY A 226 4.23 -16.31 -2.34
C GLY A 226 3.77 -15.30 -1.27
N TYR A 227 4.69 -14.56 -0.66
CA TYR A 227 4.40 -13.40 0.20
C TYR A 227 4.71 -12.08 -0.51
N ASN A 228 4.63 -10.95 0.20
CA ASN A 228 4.82 -9.62 -0.35
C ASN A 228 5.34 -8.63 0.72
N PRO A 229 5.96 -7.52 0.30
CA PRO A 229 6.31 -6.44 1.23
C PRO A 229 5.06 -5.83 1.86
N LEU A 230 5.20 -5.30 3.07
CA LEU A 230 4.10 -4.65 3.79
C LEU A 230 3.83 -3.26 3.25
N VAL A 231 4.87 -2.45 3.03
CA VAL A 231 4.72 -1.03 2.71
C VAL A 231 4.93 -0.84 1.22
N VAL A 232 3.92 -0.28 0.56
CA VAL A 232 4.00 0.23 -0.81
C VAL A 232 4.29 1.73 -0.71
N GLN A 233 5.39 2.14 -1.32
CA GLN A 233 5.81 3.54 -1.36
C GLN A 233 5.31 4.23 -2.64
N GLY A 234 5.40 5.55 -2.68
CA GLY A 234 5.19 6.31 -3.89
C GLY A 234 6.14 5.89 -5.03
N THR A 235 5.67 5.97 -6.28
CA THR A 235 6.45 5.62 -7.46
C THR A 235 7.41 6.74 -7.87
N THR A 236 8.59 6.40 -8.34
CA THR A 236 9.54 7.40 -8.91
C THR A 236 9.74 7.18 -10.39
N PHE A 237 10.29 8.16 -11.09
CA PHE A 237 10.63 8.05 -12.49
C PHE A 237 12.14 8.15 -12.68
N SER A 238 12.64 7.42 -13.66
CA SER A 238 14.03 7.46 -14.11
C SER A 238 14.05 7.78 -15.60
N LEU A 239 14.91 8.71 -16.00
CA LEU A 239 15.12 9.03 -17.41
C LEU A 239 16.37 8.29 -17.91
N PRO A 240 16.30 7.58 -19.06
CA PRO A 240 17.48 6.95 -19.63
C PRO A 240 18.59 7.98 -19.91
N PRO A 241 19.86 7.74 -19.53
CA PRO A 241 20.94 8.73 -19.61
C PRO A 241 21.14 9.32 -21.02
N GLU A 242 20.92 8.52 -22.06
CA GLU A 242 21.02 8.94 -23.46
C GLU A 242 19.94 9.93 -23.89
N LYS A 243 18.81 10.01 -23.17
CA LYS A 243 17.71 10.94 -23.45
C LYS A 243 17.89 12.30 -22.79
N LEU A 244 18.72 12.37 -21.75
CA LEU A 244 18.90 13.56 -20.93
C LEU A 244 19.36 14.77 -21.76
N ALA A 245 20.42 14.61 -22.55
CA ALA A 245 20.99 15.70 -23.35
C ALA A 245 19.98 16.23 -24.38
N THR A 246 19.22 15.35 -25.04
CA THR A 246 18.19 15.74 -26.02
C THR A 246 17.07 16.53 -25.37
N ILE A 247 16.52 16.03 -24.25
CA ILE A 247 15.44 16.70 -23.51
C ILE A 247 15.86 18.09 -23.02
N LEU A 248 17.09 18.23 -22.51
CA LEU A 248 17.61 19.52 -22.06
C LEU A 248 17.84 20.48 -23.23
N ALA A 249 18.33 20.00 -24.37
CA ALA A 249 18.55 20.81 -25.56
C ALA A 249 17.24 21.36 -26.16
N GLU A 250 16.20 20.53 -26.24
CA GLU A 250 14.85 20.94 -26.73
C GLU A 250 14.14 21.93 -25.80
N SER A 251 14.58 21.98 -24.54
CA SER A 251 14.03 22.84 -23.49
C SER A 251 14.82 24.14 -23.31
N ALA A 252 15.98 24.26 -23.95
CA ALA A 252 16.85 25.43 -23.82
C ALA A 252 16.23 26.68 -24.51
N PRO A 253 16.31 27.88 -23.88
CA PRO A 253 15.74 29.11 -24.41
C PRO A 253 16.27 29.51 -25.80
N GLU A 254 17.52 29.15 -26.13
CA GLU A 254 18.19 29.60 -27.36
C GLU A 254 17.63 28.95 -28.64
N HIS A 255 16.98 27.78 -28.55
CA HIS A 255 16.39 27.10 -29.70
C HIS A 255 14.96 27.59 -30.06
N ARG A 256 14.36 28.49 -29.27
CA ARG A 256 12.98 28.97 -29.46
C ARG A 256 12.85 30.41 -29.98
N ARG A 257 13.92 31.00 -30.53
CA ARG A 257 13.85 32.30 -31.27
C ARG A 257 13.15 32.23 -32.64
N GLY A 258 12.30 31.23 -32.88
CA GLY A 258 11.59 31.02 -34.15
C GLY A 258 10.07 31.05 -34.06
N LEU A 259 9.45 31.14 -32.87
CA LEU A 259 7.99 31.09 -32.74
C LEU A 259 7.48 32.29 -31.93
N ASN A 260 6.69 33.11 -32.61
CA ASN A 260 6.07 34.33 -32.12
C ASN A 260 5.25 34.07 -30.84
N SER A 261 5.72 34.56 -29.69
CA SER A 261 4.86 34.76 -28.52
C SER A 261 5.27 36.04 -27.77
N PRO A 262 4.31 36.88 -27.31
CA PRO A 262 4.61 38.15 -26.66
C PRO A 262 5.31 37.94 -25.31
N ALA A 263 6.41 38.67 -25.12
CA ALA A 263 7.21 38.68 -23.91
C ALA A 263 6.41 39.15 -22.68
N THR A 264 6.05 38.20 -21.83
CA THR A 264 5.80 38.45 -20.39
C THR A 264 6.59 37.43 -19.57
N ALA A 265 7.91 37.36 -19.79
CA ALA A 265 8.80 36.59 -18.94
C ALA A 265 9.15 37.42 -17.70
N ALA A 266 8.53 37.05 -16.56
CA ALA A 266 9.03 37.46 -15.26
C ALA A 266 10.49 37.02 -15.11
N LYS A 267 11.31 37.86 -14.46
CA LYS A 267 12.72 37.54 -14.16
C LYS A 267 12.77 36.18 -13.43
N PRO A 268 13.63 35.23 -13.85
CA PRO A 268 13.79 33.99 -13.12
C PRO A 268 14.30 34.30 -11.69
N PRO A 269 13.76 33.64 -10.65
CA PRO A 269 14.28 33.78 -9.30
C PRO A 269 15.76 33.36 -9.25
N GLU A 270 16.57 34.10 -8.51
CA GLU A 270 17.99 33.78 -8.29
C GLU A 270 18.09 32.46 -7.51
N GLY A 271 18.25 31.34 -8.23
CA GLY A 271 18.44 30.01 -7.63
C GLY A 271 18.12 28.82 -8.55
N GLY A 272 17.19 28.98 -9.50
CA GLY A 272 16.84 27.93 -10.46
C GLY A 272 17.78 27.96 -11.67
N SER A 273 18.72 27.02 -11.76
CA SER A 273 19.59 26.87 -12.94
C SER A 273 19.24 25.61 -13.71
N MET A 274 19.45 25.63 -15.03
CA MET A 274 19.39 24.43 -15.87
C MET A 274 20.27 23.28 -15.32
N ALA A 275 21.35 23.60 -14.61
CA ALA A 275 22.19 22.61 -13.92
C ALA A 275 21.46 21.90 -12.77
N GLY A 276 20.53 22.56 -12.08
CA GLY A 276 19.68 21.94 -11.06
C GLY A 276 18.71 20.92 -11.66
N LEU A 277 18.14 21.25 -12.83
CA LEU A 277 17.25 20.37 -13.58
C LEU A 277 18.00 19.14 -14.13
N GLU A 278 19.20 19.33 -14.68
CA GLU A 278 20.09 18.25 -15.12
C GLU A 278 20.46 17.30 -13.97
N LYS A 279 20.81 17.87 -12.81
CA LYS A 279 21.11 17.08 -11.61
C LYS A 279 19.89 16.28 -11.14
N LEU A 280 18.68 16.83 -11.20
CA LEU A 280 17.46 16.12 -10.82
C LEU A 280 17.19 14.94 -11.77
N LEU A 281 17.30 15.16 -13.08
CA LEU A 281 16.99 14.16 -14.10
C LEU A 281 18.05 13.05 -14.23
N SER A 282 19.24 13.24 -13.66
CA SER A 282 20.29 12.21 -13.61
C SER A 282 20.11 11.18 -12.49
N ALA A 283 19.08 11.33 -11.65
CA ALA A 283 18.72 10.41 -10.58
C ALA A 283 17.19 10.15 -10.57
N PRO A 284 16.69 9.14 -9.84
CA PRO A 284 15.24 8.94 -9.71
C PRO A 284 14.53 10.16 -9.10
N PHE A 285 13.45 10.61 -9.73
CA PHE A 285 12.68 11.81 -9.34
C PHE A 285 11.18 11.52 -9.20
N THR A 286 10.43 12.47 -8.61
CA THR A 286 8.96 12.46 -8.59
C THR A 286 8.42 13.53 -9.54
N PRO A 287 7.20 13.39 -10.10
CA PRO A 287 6.58 14.41 -10.92
C PRO A 287 6.52 15.78 -10.23
N GLY A 288 6.27 15.78 -8.92
CA GLY A 288 6.28 16.98 -8.09
C GLY A 288 7.59 17.74 -8.10
N LYS A 289 8.69 17.04 -7.80
CA LYS A 289 10.03 17.63 -7.81
C LYS A 289 10.42 18.15 -9.20
N LEU A 290 10.07 17.41 -10.25
CA LEU A 290 10.37 17.80 -11.62
C LEU A 290 9.60 19.06 -12.03
N LEU A 291 8.31 19.14 -11.72
CA LEU A 291 7.51 20.31 -12.03
C LEU A 291 7.99 21.55 -11.26
N THR A 292 8.29 21.40 -9.96
CA THR A 292 8.87 22.49 -9.16
C THR A 292 10.18 22.98 -9.77
N ALA A 293 11.11 22.08 -10.09
CA ALA A 293 12.39 22.44 -10.71
C ALA A 293 12.21 23.13 -12.07
N ALA A 294 11.24 22.69 -12.88
CA ALA A 294 10.91 23.31 -14.17
C ALA A 294 10.37 24.75 -14.01
N ILE A 295 9.52 24.99 -13.02
CA ILE A 295 9.01 26.32 -12.68
C ILE A 295 10.14 27.22 -12.20
N GLU A 296 10.97 26.74 -11.28
CA GLU A 296 12.11 27.49 -10.73
C GLU A 296 13.16 27.83 -11.81
N ALA A 297 13.36 26.94 -12.78
CA ALA A 297 14.22 27.19 -13.96
C ALA A 297 13.60 28.19 -14.96
N GLY A 298 12.36 28.64 -14.75
CA GLY A 298 11.68 29.60 -15.61
C GLY A 298 11.24 29.03 -16.96
N LEU A 299 10.95 27.73 -17.05
CA LEU A 299 10.44 27.13 -18.29
C LEU A 299 9.03 27.66 -18.59
N PRO A 300 8.72 28.06 -19.84
CA PRO A 300 7.43 28.69 -20.18
C PRO A 300 6.24 27.73 -20.13
N GLN A 301 6.47 26.43 -20.38
CA GLN A 301 5.44 25.39 -20.39
C GLN A 301 5.89 24.22 -19.51
N PRO A 302 5.96 24.40 -18.18
CA PRO A 302 6.58 23.43 -17.28
C PRO A 302 5.76 22.13 -17.18
N VAL A 303 4.44 22.18 -17.39
CA VAL A 303 3.57 20.99 -17.45
C VAL A 303 3.81 20.19 -18.72
N GLU A 304 3.92 20.82 -19.89
CA GLU A 304 4.25 20.10 -21.13
C GLU A 304 5.65 19.49 -21.08
N PHE A 305 6.60 20.19 -20.45
CA PHE A 305 7.93 19.66 -20.20
C PHE A 305 7.87 18.41 -19.30
N LEU A 306 7.11 18.46 -18.21
CA LEU A 306 6.85 17.30 -17.34
C LEU A 306 6.31 16.12 -18.16
N GLU A 307 5.26 16.34 -18.95
CA GLU A 307 4.64 15.30 -19.80
C GLU A 307 5.65 14.70 -20.80
N ASN A 308 6.47 15.53 -21.46
CA ASN A 308 7.49 15.05 -22.40
C ASN A 308 8.56 14.19 -21.71
N VAL A 309 9.04 14.63 -20.54
CA VAL A 309 10.02 13.86 -19.77
C VAL A 309 9.42 12.53 -19.33
N LEU A 310 8.20 12.53 -18.80
CA LEU A 310 7.52 11.31 -18.34
C LEU A 310 7.22 10.35 -19.49
N ALA A 311 6.84 10.84 -20.67
CA ALA A 311 6.63 10.01 -21.86
C ALA A 311 7.89 9.21 -22.25
N GLN A 312 9.08 9.72 -21.90
CA GLN A 312 10.38 9.10 -22.17
C GLN A 312 11.02 8.45 -20.94
N SER A 313 10.33 8.46 -19.79
CA SER A 313 10.82 7.89 -18.54
C SER A 313 10.35 6.44 -18.35
N GLU A 314 10.97 5.80 -17.37
CA GLU A 314 10.56 4.53 -16.78
C GLU A 314 10.01 4.77 -15.38
N GLN A 315 8.90 4.11 -15.05
CA GLN A 315 8.28 4.20 -13.73
C GLN A 315 8.81 3.09 -12.83
N ASN A 316 9.26 3.46 -11.63
CA ASN A 316 9.86 2.57 -10.66
C ASN A 316 8.87 2.32 -9.51
N ILE A 317 8.55 1.06 -9.27
CA ILE A 317 7.77 0.63 -8.10
C ILE A 317 8.71 0.54 -6.90
N ARG A 318 8.30 1.12 -5.77
CA ARG A 318 9.03 1.06 -4.51
C ARG A 318 8.19 0.41 -3.43
N ALA A 319 8.79 -0.51 -2.70
CA ALA A 319 8.17 -1.19 -1.58
C ALA A 319 9.22 -1.61 -0.57
N GLU A 320 8.79 -1.77 0.68
CA GLU A 320 9.66 -2.09 1.80
C GLU A 320 9.08 -3.23 2.64
N PHE A 321 9.97 -4.08 3.13
CA PHE A 321 9.62 -5.01 4.20
C PHE A 321 9.15 -4.21 5.43
N GLY A 322 8.11 -4.70 6.10
CA GLY A 322 7.57 -4.12 7.32
C GLY A 322 7.85 -5.01 8.51
N GLU A 323 6.79 -5.56 9.10
CA GLU A 323 6.92 -6.32 10.35
C GLU A 323 6.75 -7.84 10.18
N GLY A 324 6.33 -8.29 9.00
CA GLY A 324 6.14 -9.71 8.69
C GLY A 324 5.31 -9.92 7.44
N TYR A 325 4.86 -11.16 7.22
CA TYR A 325 4.05 -11.54 6.07
C TYR A 325 2.69 -12.07 6.49
N TRP A 326 1.64 -11.32 6.18
CA TRP A 326 0.25 -11.67 6.47
C TRP A 326 -0.25 -12.74 5.53
N VAL A 327 -1.07 -13.65 6.06
CA VAL A 327 -1.55 -14.81 5.30
C VAL A 327 -2.57 -14.42 4.23
N ASP A 328 -3.27 -13.28 4.39
CA ASP A 328 -4.38 -12.83 3.52
C ASP A 328 -3.97 -11.93 2.34
N HIS A 329 -2.79 -11.31 2.37
CA HIS A 329 -2.44 -10.22 1.43
C HIS A 329 -2.55 -10.59 -0.06
N TRP A 330 -2.25 -11.83 -0.43
CA TRP A 330 -2.27 -12.28 -1.81
C TRP A 330 -3.70 -12.42 -2.38
N THR A 331 -4.72 -12.54 -1.52
CA THR A 331 -6.10 -12.81 -1.94
C THR A 331 -6.69 -11.67 -2.78
N TYR A 332 -6.24 -10.44 -2.54
CA TYR A 332 -6.72 -9.23 -3.23
C TYR A 332 -6.28 -9.14 -4.70
N LEU A 333 -5.31 -9.95 -5.13
CA LEU A 333 -4.88 -9.98 -6.53
C LEU A 333 -6.02 -10.41 -7.46
N LEU A 334 -6.81 -11.40 -7.05
CA LEU A 334 -7.92 -11.88 -7.87
C LEU A 334 -9.05 -10.85 -7.95
N ASP A 335 -9.26 -10.05 -6.90
CA ASP A 335 -10.22 -8.94 -6.93
C ASP A 335 -9.85 -7.90 -8.02
N LEU A 336 -8.54 -7.63 -8.22
CA LEU A 336 -8.06 -6.75 -9.31
C LEU A 336 -8.31 -7.37 -10.69
N VAL A 337 -8.02 -8.66 -10.84
CA VAL A 337 -8.23 -9.38 -12.10
C VAL A 337 -9.72 -9.43 -12.47
N GLU A 338 -10.58 -9.77 -11.52
CA GLU A 338 -12.03 -9.78 -11.75
C GLU A 338 -12.58 -8.39 -12.04
N SER A 339 -12.11 -7.35 -11.33
CA SER A 339 -12.51 -5.97 -11.62
C SER A 339 -12.10 -5.54 -13.04
N TYR A 340 -10.91 -5.95 -13.50
CA TYR A 340 -10.47 -5.72 -14.86
C TYR A 340 -11.35 -6.43 -15.88
N LEU A 341 -11.64 -7.71 -15.66
CA LEU A 341 -12.46 -8.52 -16.57
C LEU A 341 -13.94 -8.12 -16.56
N ALA A 342 -14.43 -7.44 -15.52
CA ALA A 342 -15.76 -6.84 -15.50
C ALA A 342 -15.88 -5.69 -16.53
N ILE A 343 -14.79 -4.98 -16.83
CA ILE A 343 -14.75 -3.90 -17.81
C ILE A 343 -14.24 -4.39 -19.18
N TYR A 344 -13.25 -5.29 -19.19
CA TYR A 344 -12.56 -5.81 -20.38
C TYR A 344 -12.63 -7.35 -20.47
N PRO A 345 -13.83 -7.95 -20.57
CA PRO A 345 -13.99 -9.40 -20.59
C PRO A 345 -13.32 -10.07 -21.80
N ASP A 346 -13.28 -9.38 -22.95
CA ASP A 346 -12.64 -9.82 -24.19
C ASP A 346 -11.10 -9.88 -24.09
N LYS A 347 -10.52 -9.25 -23.07
CA LYS A 347 -9.08 -9.18 -22.83
C LYS A 347 -8.54 -10.27 -21.91
N LYS A 348 -9.38 -11.25 -21.51
CA LYS A 348 -8.98 -12.32 -20.59
C LYS A 348 -7.75 -13.11 -21.04
N ALA A 349 -7.75 -13.58 -22.30
CA ALA A 349 -6.61 -14.33 -22.84
C ALA A 349 -5.35 -13.46 -22.93
N GLU A 350 -5.50 -12.21 -23.42
CA GLU A 350 -4.41 -11.24 -23.55
C GLU A 350 -3.76 -10.94 -22.19
N LEU A 351 -4.58 -10.64 -21.18
CA LEU A 351 -4.13 -10.35 -19.81
C LEU A 351 -3.33 -11.54 -19.22
N LEU A 352 -3.90 -12.74 -19.28
CA LEU A 352 -3.36 -13.89 -18.56
C LEU A 352 -2.15 -14.52 -19.25
N PHE A 353 -2.16 -14.63 -20.58
CA PHE A 353 -1.20 -15.42 -21.35
C PHE A 353 -0.28 -14.60 -22.24
N ASP A 354 -0.75 -13.46 -22.77
CA ASP A 354 -0.01 -12.71 -23.79
C ASP A 354 0.64 -11.42 -23.24
N SER A 355 0.29 -11.02 -22.01
CA SER A 355 0.83 -9.82 -21.37
C SER A 355 2.31 -10.01 -20.98
N GLN A 356 3.05 -8.89 -20.95
CA GLN A 356 4.48 -8.93 -20.69
C GLN A 356 4.81 -9.61 -19.34
N PRO A 357 5.83 -10.48 -19.27
CA PRO A 357 6.22 -11.14 -18.02
C PRO A 357 6.60 -10.18 -16.88
N LEU A 358 6.20 -10.55 -15.66
CA LEU A 358 6.32 -9.74 -14.44
C LEU A 358 7.50 -10.22 -13.57
N PRO A 359 8.24 -9.30 -12.93
CA PRO A 359 9.35 -9.64 -12.03
C PRO A 359 8.85 -10.08 -10.65
N PHE A 360 9.64 -10.81 -9.85
CA PHE A 360 9.30 -11.10 -8.45
C PHE A 360 10.02 -10.13 -7.51
N TYR A 361 9.34 -9.69 -6.45
CA TYR A 361 9.99 -8.87 -5.42
C TYR A 361 11.00 -9.67 -4.62
N ASP A 362 12.09 -9.01 -4.23
CA ASP A 362 13.20 -9.62 -3.52
C ASP A 362 13.46 -8.88 -2.21
N SER A 363 13.04 -9.52 -1.11
CA SER A 363 13.28 -9.09 0.27
C SER A 363 14.35 -9.96 0.94
N PRO A 364 15.19 -9.36 1.82
CA PRO A 364 16.16 -10.11 2.61
C PRO A 364 15.53 -11.00 3.70
N GLU A 365 14.25 -10.79 4.05
CA GLU A 365 13.53 -11.57 5.05
C GLU A 365 12.94 -12.85 4.45
N VAL A 366 13.40 -14.00 4.92
CA VAL A 366 13.00 -15.33 4.42
C VAL A 366 12.17 -16.07 5.46
N VAL A 367 11.15 -16.80 5.00
CA VAL A 367 10.37 -17.71 5.85
C VAL A 367 11.24 -18.91 6.22
N GLN A 368 11.38 -19.14 7.53
CA GLN A 368 12.21 -20.21 8.07
C GLN A 368 11.50 -21.57 7.91
N PRO A 369 12.26 -22.69 7.76
CA PRO A 369 11.68 -24.03 7.72
C PRO A 369 11.08 -24.40 9.08
N ARG A 370 10.19 -25.40 9.12
CA ARG A 370 9.56 -25.90 10.36
C ARG A 370 10.57 -26.25 11.45
N SER A 371 11.72 -26.81 11.07
CA SER A 371 12.80 -27.19 12.00
C SER A 371 13.37 -26.03 12.81
N GLU A 372 13.23 -24.79 12.31
CA GLU A 372 13.74 -23.57 12.97
C GLU A 372 12.62 -22.75 13.62
N ARG A 373 11.35 -23.10 13.36
CA ARG A 373 10.18 -22.38 13.87
C ARG A 373 9.56 -23.01 15.10
N TYR A 374 9.61 -24.33 15.20
CA TYR A 374 8.88 -25.06 16.23
C TYR A 374 9.72 -25.21 17.49
N VAL A 375 9.30 -24.58 18.57
CA VAL A 375 10.03 -24.54 19.85
C VAL A 375 9.12 -24.84 21.04
N LEU A 376 9.73 -25.29 22.14
CA LEU A 376 9.07 -25.42 23.42
C LEU A 376 9.27 -24.14 24.24
N SER A 377 8.23 -23.32 24.38
CA SER A 377 8.27 -22.05 25.11
C SER A 377 7.31 -22.09 26.29
N GLY A 378 7.82 -21.85 27.50
CA GLY A 378 7.01 -21.93 28.73
C GLY A 378 6.36 -23.31 28.93
N GLY A 379 7.02 -24.39 28.49
CA GLY A 379 6.50 -25.76 28.54
C GLY A 379 5.42 -26.10 27.51
N LYS A 380 5.13 -25.20 26.56
CA LYS A 380 4.13 -25.41 25.50
C LYS A 380 4.75 -25.33 24.11
N PRO A 381 4.35 -26.18 23.16
CA PRO A 381 4.71 -26.05 21.76
C PRO A 381 4.30 -24.69 21.19
N ARG A 382 5.20 -24.02 20.47
CA ARG A 382 4.93 -22.76 19.78
C ARG A 382 5.61 -22.73 18.42
N GLN A 383 4.97 -22.03 17.47
CA GLN A 383 5.57 -21.67 16.19
C GLN A 383 6.10 -20.25 16.27
N LEU A 384 7.39 -20.09 16.56
CA LEU A 384 8.07 -18.80 16.69
C LEU A 384 9.12 -18.68 15.59
N ASN A 385 9.94 -17.62 15.60
CA ASN A 385 11.07 -17.45 14.68
C ASN A 385 10.69 -17.59 13.19
N ALA A 386 9.48 -17.13 12.83
CA ALA A 386 8.88 -17.38 11.52
C ALA A 386 9.75 -16.85 10.37
N LEU A 387 10.41 -15.71 10.59
CA LEU A 387 11.24 -15.03 9.61
C LEU A 387 12.68 -14.90 10.10
N ARG A 388 13.62 -14.97 9.17
CA ARG A 388 15.03 -14.62 9.39
C ARG A 388 15.47 -13.63 8.34
N LYS A 389 16.22 -12.62 8.75
CA LYS A 389 16.93 -11.75 7.81
C LYS A 389 18.21 -12.43 7.33
N ASP A 390 18.29 -12.73 6.04
CA ASP A 390 19.37 -13.53 5.46
C ASP A 390 20.60 -12.65 5.12
N PRO A 391 21.77 -12.84 5.77
CA PRO A 391 22.95 -12.00 5.55
C PRO A 391 23.52 -12.07 4.13
N GLU A 392 23.48 -13.25 3.50
CA GLU A 392 23.97 -13.42 2.12
C GLU A 392 23.05 -12.68 1.15
N LYS A 393 21.74 -12.77 1.38
CA LYS A 393 20.74 -12.06 0.60
C LYS A 393 20.84 -10.55 0.75
N ILE A 394 21.09 -10.04 1.96
CA ILE A 394 21.36 -8.61 2.20
C ILE A 394 22.55 -8.15 1.36
N ALA A 395 23.67 -8.86 1.44
CA ALA A 395 24.88 -8.50 0.70
C ALA A 395 24.64 -8.52 -0.82
N GLN A 396 23.90 -9.51 -1.31
CA GLN A 396 23.57 -9.62 -2.73
C GLN A 396 22.66 -8.49 -3.22
N ILE A 397 21.60 -8.15 -2.46
CA ILE A 397 20.69 -7.05 -2.79
C ILE A 397 21.46 -5.71 -2.79
N ALA A 398 22.29 -5.47 -1.77
CA ALA A 398 23.07 -4.24 -1.64
C ALA A 398 24.14 -4.06 -2.74
N ALA A 399 24.62 -5.16 -3.33
CA ALA A 399 25.61 -5.13 -4.41
C ALA A 399 25.02 -4.77 -5.79
N ARG A 400 23.69 -4.76 -5.95
CA ARG A 400 23.02 -4.44 -7.22
C ARG A 400 23.03 -2.93 -7.45
N SER A 401 23.47 -2.49 -8.62
CA SER A 401 23.55 -1.07 -8.99
C SER A 401 22.21 -0.46 -9.42
N ALA A 402 21.28 -1.30 -9.89
CA ALA A 402 19.95 -0.90 -10.34
C ALA A 402 18.92 -1.96 -9.93
N ASP A 403 17.70 -1.48 -9.63
CA ASP A 403 16.56 -2.27 -9.21
C ASP A 403 16.91 -3.39 -8.20
N PRO A 404 17.42 -3.01 -7.01
CA PRO A 404 18.00 -3.96 -6.08
C PRO A 404 16.97 -4.97 -5.55
N ASN A 405 15.67 -4.65 -5.57
CA ASN A 405 14.62 -5.47 -4.99
C ASN A 405 13.82 -6.32 -6.00
N TRP A 406 14.37 -6.58 -7.19
CA TRP A 406 13.82 -7.61 -8.10
C TRP A 406 14.66 -8.86 -8.10
N ALA A 407 14.00 -10.02 -8.00
CA ALA A 407 14.66 -11.32 -8.04
C ALA A 407 15.28 -11.57 -9.42
N ARG A 408 16.44 -12.24 -9.44
CA ARG A 408 17.25 -12.41 -10.65
C ARG A 408 17.53 -13.88 -10.94
N SER A 409 17.82 -14.17 -12.21
CA SER A 409 18.30 -15.47 -12.67
C SER A 409 19.73 -15.74 -12.18
N GLN A 410 20.27 -16.92 -12.49
CA GLN A 410 21.60 -17.37 -12.06
C GLN A 410 21.83 -17.21 -10.55
N ASN A 411 20.81 -17.56 -9.75
CA ASN A 411 20.80 -17.46 -8.30
C ASN A 411 21.10 -16.03 -7.81
N GLY A 412 20.46 -15.04 -8.43
CA GLY A 412 20.53 -13.63 -8.01
C GLY A 412 21.63 -12.81 -8.68
N LYS A 413 22.39 -13.39 -9.60
CA LYS A 413 23.55 -12.76 -10.27
C LYS A 413 23.27 -12.35 -11.73
N GLY A 414 22.19 -12.83 -12.31
CA GLY A 414 21.83 -12.56 -13.70
C GLY A 414 20.86 -11.39 -13.85
N GLU A 415 20.12 -11.43 -14.96
CA GLU A 415 19.05 -10.49 -15.26
C GLU A 415 17.83 -10.70 -14.36
N ILE A 416 16.95 -9.70 -14.31
CA ILE A 416 15.68 -9.81 -13.58
C ILE A 416 14.89 -11.00 -14.13
N PHE A 417 14.54 -11.94 -13.25
CA PHE A 417 13.73 -13.09 -13.62
C PHE A 417 12.26 -12.67 -13.73
N ARG A 418 11.59 -13.10 -14.80
CA ARG A 418 10.21 -12.72 -15.09
C ARG A 418 9.37 -13.93 -15.44
N LEU A 419 8.10 -13.88 -15.07
CA LEU A 419 7.12 -14.93 -15.37
C LEU A 419 5.78 -14.30 -15.78
N GLY A 420 5.09 -14.93 -16.73
CA GLY A 420 3.74 -14.51 -17.15
C GLY A 420 2.74 -14.51 -15.99
N LEU A 421 1.66 -13.72 -16.13
CA LEU A 421 0.66 -13.56 -15.08
C LEU A 421 0.01 -14.89 -14.69
N PHE A 422 -0.41 -15.70 -15.66
CA PHE A 422 -1.00 -17.01 -15.40
C PHE A 422 -0.05 -17.96 -14.64
N GLY A 423 1.22 -18.01 -15.05
CA GLY A 423 2.25 -18.79 -14.38
C GLY A 423 2.49 -18.33 -12.94
N LYS A 424 2.52 -17.02 -12.69
CA LYS A 424 2.63 -16.47 -11.33
C LYS A 424 1.46 -16.82 -10.44
N LEU A 425 0.23 -16.69 -10.94
CA LEU A 425 -0.98 -17.06 -10.18
C LEU A 425 -1.02 -18.56 -9.91
N THR A 426 -0.57 -19.38 -10.85
CA THR A 426 -0.44 -20.84 -10.68
C THR A 426 0.59 -21.19 -9.61
N LEU A 427 1.78 -20.59 -9.65
CA LEU A 427 2.81 -20.77 -8.64
C LEU A 427 2.32 -20.33 -7.25
N LEU A 428 1.64 -19.18 -7.18
CA LEU A 428 1.04 -18.70 -5.94
C LEU A 428 0.00 -19.70 -5.39
N ALA A 429 -0.89 -20.22 -6.24
CA ALA A 429 -1.86 -21.24 -5.84
C ALA A 429 -1.18 -22.52 -5.33
N ALA A 430 -0.12 -22.99 -6.00
CA ALA A 430 0.65 -24.16 -5.59
C ALA A 430 1.31 -23.95 -4.21
N LEU A 431 1.94 -22.79 -3.99
CA LEU A 431 2.57 -22.45 -2.73
C LEU A 431 1.56 -22.38 -1.59
N LYS A 432 0.41 -21.73 -1.81
CA LYS A 432 -0.64 -21.61 -0.78
C LYS A 432 -1.32 -22.95 -0.49
N PHE A 433 -1.50 -23.79 -1.51
CA PHE A 433 -2.01 -25.16 -1.33
C PHE A 433 -1.05 -26.04 -0.50
N ALA A 434 0.25 -25.88 -0.69
CA ALA A 434 1.28 -26.55 0.10
C ALA A 434 1.52 -25.92 1.48
N THR A 435 0.89 -24.77 1.76
CA THR A 435 0.83 -24.12 3.08
C THR A 435 -0.49 -24.39 3.81
N ARG A 436 -1.24 -25.43 3.42
CA ARG A 436 -2.39 -25.86 4.21
C ARG A 436 -1.97 -26.60 5.47
N ASP A 437 -2.82 -26.53 6.48
CA ASP A 437 -2.61 -27.14 7.78
C ASP A 437 -2.55 -28.69 7.72
N PRO A 438 -2.14 -29.36 8.81
CA PRO A 438 -2.04 -30.83 8.85
C PRO A 438 -3.31 -31.60 8.49
N PHE A 439 -4.48 -30.95 8.53
CA PHE A 439 -5.77 -31.55 8.21
C PHE A 439 -6.27 -31.16 6.81
N GLY A 440 -5.50 -30.34 6.09
CA GLY A 440 -5.85 -29.79 4.79
C GLY A 440 -7.03 -28.80 4.82
N MET A 441 -7.39 -28.29 6.00
CA MET A 441 -8.59 -27.47 6.21
C MET A 441 -8.34 -26.00 5.90
N GLY A 442 -7.49 -25.33 6.69
CA GLY A 442 -7.12 -23.92 6.52
C GLY A 442 -5.69 -23.73 6.02
N ILE A 443 -5.30 -22.47 5.76
CA ILE A 443 -3.92 -22.08 5.43
C ILE A 443 -3.18 -21.72 6.70
N GLU A 444 -1.99 -22.30 6.89
CA GLU A 444 -1.12 -22.06 8.04
C GLU A 444 -0.68 -20.60 8.11
N MET A 445 -0.75 -20.00 9.31
CA MET A 445 -0.17 -18.70 9.63
C MET A 445 1.35 -18.82 9.86
N GLU A 446 2.02 -19.47 8.92
CA GLU A 446 3.39 -19.98 9.05
C GLU A 446 4.46 -18.85 9.06
N ALA A 447 4.11 -17.68 8.52
CA ALA A 447 5.01 -16.53 8.36
C ALA A 447 4.86 -15.47 9.46
N GLY A 448 4.22 -15.84 10.58
CA GLY A 448 4.26 -15.08 11.83
C GLY A 448 3.28 -13.91 11.92
N ARG A 449 2.41 -13.69 10.93
CA ARG A 449 1.33 -12.71 10.98
C ARG A 449 -0.03 -13.36 10.68
N PRO A 450 -1.13 -12.84 11.26
CA PRO A 450 -2.47 -13.36 11.05
C PRO A 450 -3.01 -12.95 9.66
N GLY A 451 -4.31 -13.16 9.43
CA GLY A 451 -5.02 -12.72 8.23
C GLY A 451 -5.52 -11.28 8.36
N TRP A 452 -6.77 -11.05 7.93
CA TRP A 452 -7.37 -9.72 7.97
C TRP A 452 -7.44 -9.14 9.39
N TYR A 453 -7.80 -9.97 10.37
CA TYR A 453 -8.03 -9.57 11.75
C TYR A 453 -6.73 -9.55 12.58
N ASP A 454 -6.05 -8.40 12.59
CA ASP A 454 -4.71 -8.24 13.20
C ASP A 454 -4.68 -8.45 14.73
N ALA A 455 -5.82 -8.31 15.40
CA ALA A 455 -5.94 -8.55 16.84
C ALA A 455 -5.65 -10.01 17.24
N LEU A 456 -5.61 -10.95 16.28
CA LEU A 456 -5.18 -12.34 16.48
C LEU A 456 -3.68 -12.56 16.24
N ASN A 457 -2.84 -11.55 16.46
CA ASN A 457 -1.39 -11.65 16.28
C ASN A 457 -0.69 -12.75 17.12
N GLY A 458 -1.34 -13.27 18.18
CA GLY A 458 -0.86 -14.41 18.95
C GLY A 458 -1.15 -15.79 18.32
N LEU A 459 -2.17 -15.89 17.46
CA LEU A 459 -2.62 -17.14 16.84
C LEU A 459 -1.56 -17.79 15.93
N PRO A 460 -0.75 -17.06 15.13
CA PRO A 460 0.39 -17.63 14.41
C PRO A 460 1.34 -18.43 15.33
N GLY A 461 1.57 -17.94 16.54
CA GLY A 461 2.40 -18.61 17.57
C GLY A 461 1.79 -19.90 18.10
N MET A 462 0.48 -20.06 17.97
CA MET A 462 -0.31 -21.22 18.39
C MET A 462 -0.66 -22.15 17.22
N PHE A 463 0.17 -22.16 16.15
CA PHE A 463 -0.08 -22.96 14.95
C PHE A 463 -1.43 -22.62 14.32
N GLY A 464 -1.69 -21.33 14.19
CA GLY A 464 -2.89 -20.78 13.57
C GLY A 464 -3.10 -21.28 12.16
N SER A 465 -4.36 -21.53 11.82
CA SER A 465 -4.83 -21.93 10.50
C SER A 465 -6.06 -21.11 10.12
N SER A 466 -6.15 -20.72 8.85
CA SER A 466 -7.14 -19.75 8.36
C SER A 466 -8.02 -20.32 7.24
N MET A 467 -9.33 -20.35 7.48
CA MET A 467 -10.32 -20.74 6.48
C MET A 467 -10.62 -19.66 5.44
N PRO A 468 -10.71 -18.35 5.77
CA PRO A 468 -10.79 -17.25 4.81
C PRO A 468 -9.88 -17.43 3.59
N GLU A 469 -8.60 -17.68 3.84
CA GLU A 469 -7.60 -17.84 2.77
C GLU A 469 -7.78 -19.16 1.99
N THR A 470 -8.34 -20.20 2.60
CA THR A 470 -8.69 -21.43 1.88
C THR A 470 -9.86 -21.22 0.93
N PHE A 471 -10.87 -20.44 1.33
CA PHE A 471 -11.96 -20.07 0.45
C PHE A 471 -11.45 -19.25 -0.75
N GLU A 472 -10.58 -18.27 -0.51
CA GLU A 472 -9.95 -17.48 -1.58
C GLU A 472 -9.01 -18.33 -2.45
N LEU A 473 -8.35 -19.35 -1.89
CA LEU A 473 -7.53 -20.29 -2.67
C LEU A 473 -8.38 -21.15 -3.60
N LEU A 474 -9.53 -21.65 -3.12
CA LEU A 474 -10.47 -22.36 -3.97
C LEU A 474 -11.03 -21.47 -5.08
N ARG A 475 -11.31 -20.18 -4.78
CA ARG A 475 -11.72 -19.19 -5.79
C ARG A 475 -10.63 -19.00 -6.86
N LEU A 476 -9.37 -18.85 -6.45
CA LEU A 476 -8.24 -18.76 -7.38
C LEU A 476 -8.06 -20.03 -8.23
N VAL A 477 -8.13 -21.22 -7.62
CA VAL A 477 -8.02 -22.49 -8.35
C VAL A 477 -9.16 -22.66 -9.36
N ASN A 478 -10.40 -22.29 -9.00
CA ASN A 478 -11.52 -22.27 -9.93
C ASN A 478 -11.25 -21.32 -11.11
N PHE A 479 -10.82 -20.09 -10.84
CA PHE A 479 -10.49 -19.12 -11.87
C PHE A 479 -9.40 -19.62 -12.84
N LEU A 480 -8.32 -20.21 -12.31
CA LEU A 480 -7.24 -20.78 -13.12
C LEU A 480 -7.73 -21.95 -13.97
N LEU A 481 -8.50 -22.86 -13.37
CA LEU A 481 -9.06 -24.03 -14.05
C LEU A 481 -10.00 -23.62 -15.18
N GLU A 482 -10.91 -22.68 -14.92
CA GLU A 482 -11.84 -22.13 -15.91
C GLU A 482 -11.10 -21.44 -17.05
N SER A 483 -10.13 -20.58 -16.72
CA SER A 483 -9.34 -19.85 -17.71
C SER A 483 -8.51 -20.77 -18.60
N LEU A 484 -7.92 -21.83 -18.04
CA LEU A 484 -7.13 -22.80 -18.79
C LEU A 484 -8.00 -23.76 -19.63
N THR A 485 -9.20 -24.08 -19.16
CA THR A 485 -10.18 -24.86 -19.93
C THR A 485 -10.71 -24.05 -21.12
N GLU A 486 -10.95 -22.75 -20.92
CA GLU A 486 -11.39 -21.83 -21.96
C GLU A 486 -10.27 -21.54 -22.99
N PHE A 487 -9.04 -21.36 -22.51
CA PHE A 487 -7.86 -21.10 -23.34
C PHE A 487 -6.74 -22.11 -23.06
N PRO A 488 -6.80 -23.32 -23.64
CA PRO A 488 -5.78 -24.35 -23.42
C PRO A 488 -4.42 -23.89 -23.91
N ARG A 489 -3.51 -23.57 -22.98
CA ARG A 489 -2.15 -23.08 -23.23
C ARG A 489 -1.16 -23.79 -22.30
N GLU A 490 0.11 -23.84 -22.70
CA GLU A 490 1.16 -24.30 -21.79
C GLU A 490 1.32 -23.31 -20.64
N THR A 491 1.59 -23.85 -19.45
CA THR A 491 1.88 -23.06 -18.25
C THR A 491 3.36 -23.12 -17.94
N GLU A 492 4.01 -21.97 -17.99
CA GLU A 492 5.41 -21.83 -17.59
C GLU A 492 5.52 -21.59 -16.09
N LEU A 493 6.46 -22.29 -15.45
CA LEU A 493 6.85 -22.12 -14.06
C LEU A 493 8.39 -22.10 -13.94
N PRO A 494 8.97 -21.48 -12.90
CA PRO A 494 10.40 -21.65 -12.63
C PRO A 494 10.72 -23.14 -12.44
N LEU A 495 11.86 -23.60 -12.98
CA LEU A 495 12.28 -25.01 -12.91
C LEU A 495 12.24 -25.55 -11.47
N GLU A 496 12.60 -24.73 -10.49
CA GLU A 496 12.59 -25.06 -9.08
C GLU A 496 11.21 -25.51 -8.56
N ALA A 497 10.12 -25.04 -9.19
CA ALA A 497 8.76 -25.40 -8.80
C ALA A 497 8.35 -26.82 -9.23
N GLN A 498 9.14 -27.51 -10.07
CA GLN A 498 8.80 -28.84 -10.58
C GLN A 498 8.58 -29.84 -9.44
N ALA A 499 9.51 -29.92 -8.48
CA ALA A 499 9.37 -30.84 -7.34
C ALA A 499 8.15 -30.53 -6.46
N LEU A 500 7.77 -29.25 -6.35
CA LEU A 500 6.56 -28.84 -5.65
C LEU A 500 5.31 -29.32 -6.40
N MET A 501 5.25 -29.12 -7.71
CA MET A 501 4.14 -29.56 -8.55
C MET A 501 3.98 -31.07 -8.55
N ASP A 502 5.08 -31.82 -8.67
CA ASP A 502 5.08 -33.29 -8.59
C ASP A 502 4.52 -33.78 -7.24
N SER A 503 4.93 -33.14 -6.14
CA SER A 503 4.42 -33.45 -4.80
C SER A 503 2.91 -33.17 -4.70
N ILE A 504 2.44 -32.04 -5.24
CA ILE A 504 1.00 -31.71 -5.29
C ILE A 504 0.23 -32.75 -6.09
N GLN A 505 0.72 -33.17 -7.26
CA GLN A 505 0.05 -34.15 -8.10
C GLN A 505 -0.01 -35.53 -7.43
N ALA A 506 1.04 -35.93 -6.69
CA ALA A 506 1.08 -37.18 -5.96
C ALA A 506 0.16 -37.19 -4.73
N GLN A 507 0.13 -36.10 -3.97
CA GLN A 507 -0.58 -36.05 -2.68
C GLN A 507 -2.06 -35.62 -2.77
N SER A 508 -2.50 -35.21 -3.95
CA SER A 508 -3.90 -34.84 -4.19
C SER A 508 -4.79 -36.04 -4.57
N ALA A 509 -4.21 -37.24 -4.71
CA ALA A 509 -4.92 -38.52 -4.79
C ALA A 509 -5.16 -39.12 -3.38
N SER A 510 -6.36 -39.61 -3.11
CA SER A 510 -6.94 -39.85 -1.77
C SER A 510 -6.42 -41.09 -0.99
N THR A 511 -5.12 -41.41 -1.03
CA THR A 511 -4.61 -42.68 -0.46
C THR A 511 -3.62 -42.56 0.70
N THR A 512 -3.17 -41.36 1.03
CA THR A 512 -2.19 -41.11 2.10
C THR A 512 -2.88 -40.56 3.35
N ASP A 513 -2.42 -40.92 4.55
CA ASP A 513 -2.89 -40.27 5.78
C ASP A 513 -2.55 -38.76 5.78
N ASP A 514 -3.37 -37.97 6.48
CA ASP A 514 -3.32 -36.51 6.48
C ASP A 514 -1.95 -35.94 6.83
N LEU A 515 -1.30 -36.53 7.85
CA LEU A 515 -0.02 -36.06 8.36
C LEU A 515 1.11 -36.30 7.35
N SER A 516 1.18 -37.50 6.78
CA SER A 516 2.17 -37.83 5.76
C SER A 516 2.03 -36.94 4.52
N ARG A 517 0.79 -36.65 4.11
CA ARG A 517 0.51 -35.69 3.03
C ARG A 517 1.01 -34.29 3.37
N TRP A 518 0.69 -33.80 4.56
CA TRP A 518 1.13 -32.48 5.02
C TRP A 518 2.66 -32.39 5.10
N GLN A 519 3.33 -33.43 5.58
CA GLN A 519 4.79 -33.51 5.61
C GLN A 519 5.38 -33.41 4.20
N ALA A 520 4.90 -34.22 3.25
CA ALA A 520 5.40 -34.22 1.88
C ALA A 520 5.20 -32.87 1.16
N LEU A 521 4.05 -32.21 1.36
CA LEU A 521 3.78 -30.88 0.80
C LEU A 521 4.66 -29.80 1.44
N SER A 522 4.79 -29.84 2.77
CA SER A 522 5.64 -28.90 3.51
C SER A 522 7.11 -29.04 3.13
N ASP A 523 7.62 -30.27 2.99
CA ASP A 523 9.00 -30.55 2.60
C ASP A 523 9.28 -30.05 1.18
N ALA A 524 8.35 -30.28 0.24
CA ALA A 524 8.47 -29.79 -1.13
C ALA A 524 8.46 -28.25 -1.20
N ARG A 525 7.59 -27.59 -0.41
CA ARG A 525 7.56 -26.13 -0.26
C ARG A 525 8.86 -25.57 0.31
N GLU A 526 9.39 -26.20 1.36
CA GLU A 526 10.65 -25.78 2.00
C GLU A 526 11.84 -25.98 1.05
N ALA A 527 11.88 -27.08 0.30
CA ALA A 527 12.89 -27.33 -0.72
C ALA A 527 12.85 -26.28 -1.84
N TYR A 528 11.66 -25.94 -2.35
CA TYR A 528 11.48 -24.87 -3.33
C TYR A 528 11.98 -23.52 -2.79
N ARG A 529 11.57 -23.14 -1.56
CA ARG A 529 12.03 -21.88 -0.94
C ARG A 529 13.55 -21.84 -0.77
N ALA A 530 14.16 -22.96 -0.38
CA ALA A 530 15.61 -23.08 -0.27
C ALA A 530 16.30 -22.90 -1.63
N ALA A 531 15.75 -23.50 -2.69
CA ALA A 531 16.27 -23.38 -4.06
C ALA A 531 16.18 -21.94 -4.59
N THR A 532 15.07 -21.23 -4.32
CA THR A 532 14.86 -19.86 -4.79
C THR A 532 15.36 -18.76 -3.84
N ARG A 533 16.02 -19.13 -2.74
CA ARG A 533 16.36 -18.21 -1.63
C ARG A 533 17.12 -16.97 -2.09
N LEU A 534 18.07 -17.14 -3.00
CA LEU A 534 18.93 -16.08 -3.55
C LEU A 534 18.48 -15.59 -4.94
N GLY A 535 17.39 -16.12 -5.49
CA GLY A 535 16.98 -15.91 -6.88
C GLY A 535 16.73 -17.24 -7.58
N PHE A 536 16.47 -17.18 -8.88
CA PHE A 536 16.13 -18.36 -9.70
C PHE A 536 17.35 -18.81 -10.52
N SER A 537 17.36 -20.04 -11.01
CA SER A 537 18.35 -20.54 -11.96
C SER A 537 18.26 -19.75 -13.29
N GLY A 538 17.03 -19.42 -13.69
CA GLY A 538 16.69 -18.85 -14.99
C GLY A 538 16.04 -19.84 -15.95
N GLU A 539 15.99 -21.12 -15.59
CA GLU A 539 15.34 -22.17 -16.36
C GLU A 539 13.83 -22.21 -16.07
N ILE A 540 13.06 -22.58 -17.09
CA ILE A 540 11.60 -22.68 -17.05
C ILE A 540 11.18 -24.13 -17.28
N ALA A 541 10.24 -24.60 -16.48
CA ALA A 541 9.50 -25.83 -16.72
C ALA A 541 8.15 -25.49 -17.36
N SER A 542 7.83 -26.15 -18.48
CA SER A 542 6.54 -26.01 -19.16
C SER A 542 5.64 -27.19 -18.83
N LEU A 543 4.43 -26.91 -18.38
CA LEU A 543 3.38 -27.88 -18.13
C LEU A 543 2.34 -27.80 -19.25
N THR A 544 1.93 -28.94 -19.80
CA THR A 544 0.85 -28.98 -20.78
C THR A 544 -0.47 -28.56 -20.15
N ALA A 545 -1.37 -27.98 -20.97
CA ALA A 545 -2.70 -27.59 -20.50
C ALA A 545 -3.43 -28.74 -19.80
N ASP A 546 -3.41 -29.95 -20.38
CA ASP A 546 -4.08 -31.12 -19.82
C ASP A 546 -3.52 -31.53 -18.46
N SER A 547 -2.18 -31.58 -18.31
CA SER A 547 -1.52 -31.92 -17.04
C SER A 547 -1.83 -30.89 -15.95
N GLN A 548 -1.85 -29.61 -16.33
CA GLN A 548 -2.15 -28.53 -15.40
C GLN A 548 -3.63 -28.49 -15.02
N ILE A 549 -4.55 -28.76 -15.96
CA ILE A 549 -5.99 -28.94 -15.69
C ILE A 549 -6.19 -30.09 -14.70
N GLU A 550 -5.55 -31.25 -14.91
CA GLU A 550 -5.64 -32.39 -14.00
C GLU A 550 -5.16 -32.00 -12.60
N THR A 551 -4.03 -31.30 -12.50
CA THR A 551 -3.47 -30.84 -11.22
C THR A 551 -4.41 -29.87 -10.51
N LEU A 552 -4.95 -28.88 -11.21
CA LEU A 552 -5.91 -27.91 -10.65
C LEU A 552 -7.22 -28.58 -10.22
N GLN A 553 -7.72 -29.58 -10.97
CA GLN A 553 -8.89 -30.36 -10.57
C GLN A 553 -8.65 -31.14 -9.27
N LYS A 554 -7.47 -31.74 -9.12
CA LYS A 554 -7.13 -32.45 -7.88
C LYS A 554 -6.96 -31.47 -6.70
N MET A 555 -6.34 -30.31 -6.91
CA MET A 555 -6.28 -29.24 -5.91
C MET A 555 -7.68 -28.80 -5.49
N LYS A 556 -8.57 -28.52 -6.46
CA LYS A 556 -9.97 -28.16 -6.22
C LYS A 556 -10.69 -29.19 -5.35
N SER A 557 -10.60 -30.47 -5.73
CA SER A 557 -11.21 -31.57 -4.97
C SER A 557 -10.69 -31.64 -3.53
N SER A 558 -9.37 -31.52 -3.35
CA SER A 558 -8.75 -31.54 -2.03
C SER A 558 -9.12 -30.33 -1.16
N LEU A 559 -9.29 -29.14 -1.75
CA LEU A 559 -9.74 -27.94 -1.05
C LEU A 559 -11.20 -28.08 -0.61
N GLN A 560 -12.07 -28.57 -1.50
CA GLN A 560 -13.48 -28.84 -1.19
C GLN A 560 -13.62 -29.89 -0.08
N ASP A 561 -12.76 -30.90 -0.05
CA ASP A 561 -12.70 -31.88 1.03
C ASP A 561 -12.30 -31.23 2.37
N GLY A 562 -11.23 -30.44 2.39
CA GLY A 562 -10.80 -29.69 3.56
C GLY A 562 -11.89 -28.76 4.12
N ILE A 563 -12.56 -28.02 3.24
CA ILE A 563 -13.70 -27.15 3.60
C ILE A 563 -14.84 -27.96 4.22
N ARG A 564 -15.23 -29.08 3.60
CA ARG A 564 -16.31 -29.93 4.12
C ARG A 564 -15.98 -30.46 5.51
N ARG A 565 -14.73 -30.87 5.74
CA ARG A 565 -14.25 -31.33 7.05
C ARG A 565 -14.27 -30.21 8.09
N ALA A 566 -13.83 -29.01 7.72
CA ALA A 566 -13.85 -27.84 8.60
C ALA A 566 -15.27 -27.47 9.03
N LEU A 567 -16.24 -27.53 8.11
CA LEU A 567 -17.66 -27.33 8.42
C LEU A 567 -18.19 -28.41 9.36
N ALA A 568 -17.90 -29.68 9.09
CA ALA A 568 -18.41 -30.80 9.87
C ALA A 568 -17.95 -30.77 11.34
N ILE A 569 -16.74 -30.27 11.62
CA ILE A 569 -16.26 -30.13 13.01
C ILE A 569 -16.83 -28.91 13.74
N ASN A 570 -17.54 -28.02 13.04
CA ASN A 570 -18.12 -26.79 13.58
C ASN A 570 -19.63 -26.71 13.29
N GLU A 571 -20.35 -27.82 13.47
CA GLU A 571 -21.81 -27.90 13.34
C GLU A 571 -22.35 -27.40 11.98
N ASP A 572 -21.61 -27.67 10.90
CA ASP A 572 -21.88 -27.20 9.54
C ASP A 572 -21.89 -25.67 9.39
N PHE A 573 -21.35 -24.93 10.37
CA PHE A 573 -21.12 -23.50 10.31
C PHE A 573 -19.66 -23.20 9.94
N PRO A 574 -19.35 -22.19 9.10
CA PRO A 574 -17.97 -21.92 8.66
C PRO A 574 -17.08 -21.46 9.82
N PRO A 575 -16.08 -22.27 10.25
CA PRO A 575 -15.08 -21.75 11.17
C PRO A 575 -14.25 -20.69 10.43
N THR A 576 -13.85 -19.63 11.13
CA THR A 576 -12.95 -18.63 10.53
C THR A 576 -11.50 -19.01 10.76
N TYR A 577 -11.16 -19.33 12.01
CA TYR A 577 -9.80 -19.64 12.41
C TYR A 577 -9.76 -20.94 13.22
N LEU A 578 -8.67 -21.68 13.06
CA LEU A 578 -8.35 -22.84 13.87
C LEU A 578 -6.95 -22.68 14.47
N ALA A 579 -6.68 -23.43 15.52
CA ALA A 579 -5.32 -23.73 15.98
C ALA A 579 -5.07 -25.23 15.80
N CYS A 580 -3.97 -25.60 15.15
CA CYS A 580 -3.53 -26.98 15.05
C CYS A 580 -2.59 -27.27 16.22
N GLU A 581 -3.14 -27.68 17.36
CA GLU A 581 -2.36 -27.88 18.58
C GLU A 581 -1.48 -29.13 18.48
N PRO A 582 -0.15 -29.04 18.64
CA PRO A 582 0.71 -30.22 18.73
C PRO A 582 0.40 -31.04 19.98
N VAL A 583 0.03 -32.31 19.81
CA VAL A 583 -0.33 -33.21 20.93
C VAL A 583 0.76 -34.24 21.23
N GLU A 584 1.57 -34.61 20.24
CA GLU A 584 2.77 -35.44 20.43
C GLU A 584 3.96 -34.80 19.71
N TYR A 585 5.10 -34.72 20.39
CA TYR A 585 6.33 -34.14 19.83
C TYR A 585 7.58 -34.65 20.56
N ASP A 586 8.71 -34.68 19.85
CA ASP A 586 10.03 -34.88 20.45
C ASP A 586 10.67 -33.54 20.78
N ILE A 587 11.36 -33.46 21.92
CA ILE A 587 12.24 -32.33 22.26
C ILE A 587 13.62 -32.64 21.69
N LEU A 588 14.20 -31.67 20.97
CA LEU A 588 15.52 -31.80 20.36
C LEU A 588 16.59 -31.19 21.29
N ASP A 589 17.84 -31.65 21.14
CA ASP A 589 18.98 -31.17 21.93
C ASP A 589 19.47 -29.76 21.52
N THR A 590 18.94 -29.23 20.42
CA THR A 590 19.25 -27.90 19.90
C THR A 590 18.24 -26.86 20.39
N THR A 591 18.70 -25.63 20.57
CA THR A 591 17.88 -24.49 21.00
C THR A 591 17.95 -23.35 20.00
N ASP A 592 16.93 -22.50 20.01
CA ASP A 592 16.99 -21.22 19.32
C ASP A 592 17.86 -20.17 20.07
N ALA A 593 17.89 -18.94 19.54
CA ALA A 593 18.69 -17.85 20.07
C ALA A 593 18.28 -17.42 21.49
N GLU A 594 17.03 -17.68 21.88
CA GLU A 594 16.46 -17.39 23.18
C GLU A 594 16.61 -18.57 24.17
N GLY A 595 17.25 -19.67 23.76
CA GLY A 595 17.49 -20.85 24.58
C GLY A 595 16.27 -21.77 24.71
N ARG A 596 15.27 -21.64 23.82
CA ARG A 596 14.09 -22.51 23.79
C ARG A 596 14.43 -23.77 23.00
N PRO A 597 14.20 -24.99 23.54
CA PRO A 597 14.44 -26.23 22.80
C PRO A 597 13.60 -26.30 21.53
N PHE A 598 14.20 -26.70 20.41
CA PHE A 598 13.43 -27.04 19.22
C PHE A 598 12.62 -28.31 19.44
N ILE A 599 11.51 -28.45 18.71
CA ILE A 599 10.67 -29.63 18.77
C ILE A 599 10.39 -30.20 17.39
N ARG A 600 10.18 -31.52 17.33
CA ARG A 600 9.65 -32.21 16.15
C ARG A 600 8.25 -32.71 16.46
N VAL A 601 7.25 -32.09 15.86
CA VAL A 601 5.84 -32.49 16.05
C VAL A 601 5.55 -33.79 15.31
N LYS A 602 4.90 -34.73 16.00
CA LYS A 602 4.46 -36.02 15.48
C LYS A 602 2.97 -36.05 15.16
N SER A 603 2.15 -35.31 15.89
CA SER A 603 0.72 -35.25 15.63
C SER A 603 0.11 -33.97 16.16
N PHE A 604 -1.04 -33.62 15.58
CA PHE A 604 -1.79 -32.41 15.87
C PHE A 604 -3.25 -32.74 16.21
N GLN A 605 -3.92 -31.82 16.88
CA GLN A 605 -5.37 -31.81 17.08
C GLN A 605 -5.93 -30.44 16.63
N PRO A 606 -7.04 -30.38 15.88
CA PRO A 606 -7.64 -29.11 15.51
C PRO A 606 -8.47 -28.55 16.67
N VAL A 607 -8.30 -27.26 16.94
CA VAL A 607 -9.08 -26.50 17.92
C VAL A 607 -9.74 -25.33 17.20
N ILE A 608 -11.07 -25.27 17.22
CA ILE A 608 -11.84 -24.20 16.59
C ILE A 608 -11.77 -22.95 17.47
N MET A 609 -11.46 -21.81 16.86
CA MET A 609 -11.55 -20.50 17.52
C MET A 609 -13.00 -20.00 17.53
N PRO A 610 -13.35 -19.01 18.37
CA PRO A 610 -14.68 -18.39 18.33
C PRO A 610 -15.10 -17.96 16.92
N LEU A 611 -16.41 -17.81 16.72
CA LEU A 611 -16.94 -17.36 15.44
C LEU A 611 -16.50 -15.92 15.14
N PHE A 612 -16.15 -15.67 13.88
CA PHE A 612 -15.91 -14.35 13.33
C PHE A 612 -16.72 -14.23 12.03
N LEU A 613 -17.20 -13.03 11.72
CA LEU A 613 -17.98 -12.79 10.50
C LEU A 613 -17.18 -13.05 9.20
N GLU A 614 -15.85 -12.92 9.26
CA GLU A 614 -14.97 -13.05 8.11
C GLU A 614 -15.09 -14.42 7.42
N GLY A 615 -15.16 -15.53 8.17
CA GLY A 615 -15.27 -16.87 7.61
C GLY A 615 -16.48 -17.02 6.68
N PRO A 616 -17.71 -16.79 7.18
CA PRO A 616 -18.92 -16.76 6.36
C PRO A 616 -18.84 -15.79 5.18
N VAL A 617 -18.35 -14.55 5.39
CA VAL A 617 -18.24 -13.55 4.31
C VAL A 617 -17.36 -14.04 3.16
N ARG A 618 -16.24 -14.70 3.48
CA ARG A 618 -15.32 -15.24 2.47
C ARG A 618 -15.90 -16.47 1.79
N GLN A 619 -16.59 -17.34 2.53
CA GLN A 619 -17.25 -18.50 1.95
C GLN A 619 -18.35 -18.10 0.96
N MET A 620 -19.11 -17.03 1.23
CA MET A 620 -20.18 -16.56 0.35
C MET A 620 -19.72 -16.32 -1.09
N LYS A 621 -18.45 -15.97 -1.32
CA LYS A 621 -17.87 -15.78 -2.66
C LYS A 621 -17.83 -17.06 -3.51
N LEU A 622 -17.99 -18.23 -2.90
CA LEU A 622 -17.96 -19.54 -3.56
C LEU A 622 -19.34 -20.16 -3.74
N LEU A 623 -20.37 -19.58 -3.13
CA LEU A 623 -21.69 -20.19 -3.02
C LEU A 623 -22.62 -19.76 -4.14
N SER A 624 -23.58 -20.63 -4.45
CA SER A 624 -24.75 -20.25 -5.25
C SER A 624 -25.60 -19.22 -4.50
N GLY A 625 -26.52 -18.54 -5.19
CA GLY A 625 -27.41 -17.57 -4.55
C GLY A 625 -28.32 -18.19 -3.47
N GLU A 626 -28.73 -19.44 -3.64
CA GLU A 626 -29.55 -20.16 -2.64
C GLU A 626 -28.73 -20.52 -1.40
N ASP A 627 -27.53 -21.07 -1.59
CA ASP A 627 -26.63 -21.44 -0.49
C ASP A 627 -26.13 -20.21 0.27
N ALA A 628 -25.84 -19.11 -0.44
CA ALA A 628 -25.46 -17.84 0.17
C ALA A 628 -26.59 -17.26 1.04
N LEU A 629 -27.84 -17.35 0.59
CA LEU A 629 -29.00 -16.93 1.38
C LEU A 629 -29.18 -17.79 2.64
N LYS A 630 -28.96 -19.11 2.52
CA LYS A 630 -28.98 -20.02 3.67
C LYS A 630 -27.90 -19.66 4.67
N LEU A 631 -26.67 -19.43 4.21
CA LEU A 631 -25.57 -19.00 5.08
C LEU A 631 -25.85 -17.65 5.75
N HIS A 632 -26.38 -16.67 5.02
CA HIS A 632 -26.78 -15.39 5.59
C HIS A 632 -27.80 -15.56 6.73
N ARG A 633 -28.83 -16.39 6.54
CA ARG A 633 -29.82 -16.67 7.61
C ARG A 633 -29.15 -17.31 8.82
N ASN A 634 -28.28 -18.29 8.61
CA ASN A 634 -27.53 -18.92 9.71
C ASN A 634 -26.66 -17.91 10.47
N VAL A 635 -26.02 -16.95 9.78
CA VAL A 635 -25.25 -15.87 10.42
C VAL A 635 -26.16 -14.95 11.21
N TYR A 636 -27.30 -14.56 10.64
CA TYR A 636 -28.31 -13.71 11.29
C TYR A 636 -28.89 -14.37 12.56
N ASP A 637 -29.11 -15.67 12.53
CA ASP A 637 -29.64 -16.44 13.66
C ASP A 637 -28.56 -16.83 14.69
N SER A 638 -27.30 -16.39 14.50
CA SER A 638 -26.15 -16.72 15.37
C SER A 638 -25.72 -15.55 16.26
N ASP A 639 -24.81 -15.83 17.21
CA ASP A 639 -24.19 -14.82 18.08
C ASP A 639 -23.33 -13.76 17.34
N LEU A 640 -23.14 -13.92 16.03
CA LEU A 640 -22.53 -12.89 15.19
C LEU A 640 -23.47 -11.70 14.95
N TYR A 641 -24.79 -11.85 15.07
CA TYR A 641 -25.72 -10.72 14.95
C TYR A 641 -25.97 -10.06 16.31
N ASP A 642 -25.75 -8.76 16.40
CA ASP A 642 -26.04 -7.97 17.59
C ASP A 642 -27.41 -7.29 17.45
N ASP A 643 -28.43 -7.85 18.10
CA ASP A 643 -29.81 -7.34 18.06
C ASP A 643 -29.94 -5.89 18.53
N LYS A 644 -29.06 -5.44 19.43
CA LYS A 644 -29.13 -4.10 20.01
C LYS A 644 -28.59 -3.05 19.05
N LEU A 645 -27.50 -3.36 18.35
CA LEU A 645 -26.89 -2.46 17.38
C LEU A 645 -27.47 -2.64 15.98
N GLY A 646 -28.14 -3.76 15.71
CA GLY A 646 -28.58 -4.14 14.36
C GLY A 646 -27.42 -4.38 13.41
N MET A 647 -26.28 -4.87 13.93
CA MET A 647 -25.01 -5.02 13.21
C MET A 647 -24.38 -6.40 13.43
N TYR A 648 -23.53 -6.83 12.52
CA TYR A 648 -22.75 -8.05 12.66
C TYR A 648 -21.41 -7.77 13.37
N ARG A 649 -21.01 -8.68 14.27
CA ARG A 649 -19.80 -8.59 15.10
C ARG A 649 -18.53 -9.04 14.40
#